data_AF-A0A963I1Q6-F1
#
_entry.id   AF-A0A963I1Q6-F1
#
_cell.length_a   1.000
_cell.length_b   1.000
_cell.length_c   1.000
_cell.angle_alpha   90.00
_cell.angle_beta   90.00
_cell.angle_gamma   90.00
#
_symmetry.space_group_name_H-M   'P 1'
#
loop_
_entity.id
_entity.type
_entity.pdbx_description
1 polymer ?
#
loop_
_entity_poly.entity_id
_entity_poly.type
_entity_poly.pdbx_seq_one_letter_code
_entity_poly.pdbx_strand_id
1 'polypeptide(L)'
;MKIQDIRALGLALVAAALLGPFSSHAADGQAAAAPLDNATCLSCHDKGQPAIEVEDTEGETLALPAIDTEKVARGVHARLDCVACHTDIVDARENHDKSADAVRPDCATCHERLWEEVQKSGQTAGRERLGVVVANIAAYKASFHAGPDADFPDRPKAYCNQCHATHDFAVPPVGTPERDLWRLTIPDTCGTCHEDHREELSESVHGALTAQGDPKGAVCIDCHTTHEIRNSSSDLFKLKNVFACGDCHAEELMSYRDTYHGQVNRLGFTYTAKCADCHGSHGIQPSDDPESSVHPDNRLKTCQKCHNEKKPGMVKATAGFVSFGPHANTSDFDKYPQMFVAGKLMTALLIGVFAFFWLHSGLWYYREWQDRKLRGAVPHVRTTELGIHAGKHVVRFARGWRIAHLVFALVTMTLVLTGTTVMFADSAWAPAVAVALGGPKVMGIIHRVAASLFVGIFFIHFIYVMQRLLRNRKFRWFGPDSLIPNWKDFADCWGMFKWFLGKGPRPQFDRWTYFEKFDYWAVFWGVNIIGWSGLMLAFPHVTASFLPGWVFNVGTLVHGEEAFLAAVFLFTVHFFNNHFRPDKLPPPDVVMFTGTQSLEEFRREHPAQYARLVEAGELDKYLVDAPSRQMHVGSVILGLTLITVGLALLVMVVTGFLG
;
A
#
# COMPACT_ATOMS: atom_id res chain seq x y z
N MET A 1 2.57 -5.76 -46.98
CA MET A 1 3.60 -5.60 -48.04
C MET A 1 3.66 -6.89 -48.84
N LYS A 2 3.54 -6.80 -50.16
CA LYS A 2 3.57 -7.90 -51.14
C LYS A 2 5.02 -8.33 -51.45
N ILE A 3 5.19 -9.53 -52.04
CA ILE A 3 6.04 -9.90 -53.22
C ILE A 3 6.32 -11.44 -53.16
N GLN A 4 5.59 -12.27 -53.94
CA GLN A 4 5.99 -12.98 -55.20
C GLN A 4 6.83 -14.26 -54.98
N ASP A 5 6.25 -15.44 -55.25
CA ASP A 5 6.42 -16.29 -56.46
C ASP A 5 7.76 -17.04 -56.54
N ILE A 6 7.71 -18.37 -56.65
CA ILE A 6 8.36 -19.18 -57.70
C ILE A 6 7.76 -20.59 -57.67
N ARG A 7 7.27 -21.02 -58.84
CA ARG A 7 6.77 -22.34 -59.16
C ARG A 7 7.94 -23.27 -59.57
N ALA A 8 7.64 -24.57 -59.51
CA ALA A 8 7.81 -25.54 -60.60
C ALA A 8 8.95 -26.58 -60.57
N LEU A 9 8.47 -27.83 -60.73
CA LEU A 9 8.93 -28.92 -61.59
C LEU A 9 10.07 -29.85 -61.16
N GLY A 10 9.81 -31.16 -61.28
CA GLY A 10 10.83 -32.20 -61.40
C GLY A 10 10.30 -33.63 -61.22
N LEU A 11 9.70 -34.20 -62.27
CA LEU A 11 9.31 -35.61 -62.37
C LEU A 11 10.55 -36.52 -62.59
N ALA A 12 10.54 -37.66 -61.89
CA ALA A 12 10.93 -39.04 -62.25
C ALA A 12 12.10 -39.39 -63.22
N LEU A 13 12.64 -40.61 -62.99
CA LEU A 13 13.51 -41.51 -63.79
C LEU A 13 14.98 -41.56 -63.29
N VAL A 14 15.72 -42.66 -63.09
CA VAL A 14 15.79 -44.06 -63.62
C VAL A 14 16.55 -44.92 -62.57
N ALA A 15 15.98 -46.02 -62.05
CA ALA A 15 16.32 -47.45 -62.24
C ALA A 15 17.80 -47.92 -62.39
N ALA A 16 18.04 -49.11 -61.79
CA ALA A 16 19.04 -50.16 -62.08
C ALA A 16 20.19 -50.26 -61.06
N ALA A 17 20.13 -51.19 -60.11
CA ALA A 17 20.35 -52.65 -60.23
C ALA A 17 21.79 -53.03 -59.88
N LEU A 18 21.98 -53.71 -58.74
CA LEU A 18 23.02 -54.72 -58.54
C LEU A 18 22.49 -55.77 -57.57
N LEU A 19 22.16 -56.94 -58.12
CA LEU A 19 21.90 -58.20 -57.43
C LEU A 19 23.24 -58.89 -57.14
N GLY A 20 23.37 -59.46 -55.94
CA GLY A 20 24.43 -60.39 -55.56
C GLY A 20 24.15 -60.98 -54.17
N PRO A 21 24.11 -62.32 -54.01
CA PRO A 21 23.43 -62.98 -52.90
C PRO A 21 24.36 -63.17 -51.69
N PHE A 22 23.86 -62.95 -50.47
CA PHE A 22 24.49 -63.50 -49.27
C PHE A 22 23.48 -64.34 -48.48
N SER A 23 23.83 -65.62 -48.46
CA SER A 23 23.33 -66.75 -47.71
C SER A 23 22.74 -66.42 -46.33
N SER A 24 21.53 -66.93 -46.14
CA SER A 24 20.88 -67.19 -44.86
C SER A 24 21.80 -67.92 -43.88
N HIS A 25 22.10 -67.27 -42.74
CA HIS A 25 22.37 -67.97 -41.49
C HIS A 25 21.15 -67.73 -40.59
N ALA A 26 20.45 -68.82 -40.30
CA ALA A 26 19.46 -68.87 -39.24
C ALA A 26 20.18 -68.54 -37.92
N ALA A 27 19.81 -67.41 -37.33
CA ALA A 27 20.01 -67.17 -35.91
C ALA A 27 18.67 -67.49 -35.25
N ASP A 28 18.71 -68.46 -34.34
CA ASP A 28 17.58 -68.91 -33.54
C ASP A 28 16.82 -67.73 -32.95
N GLY A 29 15.52 -67.72 -33.20
CA GLY A 29 14.59 -66.79 -32.57
C GLY A 29 14.53 -67.06 -31.08
N GLN A 30 15.15 -66.17 -30.29
CA GLN A 30 14.53 -65.79 -29.02
C GLN A 30 13.39 -64.85 -29.37
N ALA A 31 12.17 -65.36 -29.25
CA ALA A 31 10.98 -64.54 -29.24
C ALA A 31 11.19 -63.41 -28.22
N ALA A 32 11.19 -62.16 -28.69
CA ALA A 32 11.06 -61.02 -27.81
C ALA A 32 9.81 -61.24 -26.95
N ALA A 33 9.96 -61.17 -25.63
CA ALA A 33 8.83 -61.21 -24.71
C ALA A 33 7.78 -60.19 -25.20
N ALA A 34 6.51 -60.60 -25.21
CA ALA A 34 5.42 -59.70 -25.58
C ALA A 34 5.51 -58.43 -24.71
N PRO A 35 5.35 -57.22 -25.28
CA PRO A 35 5.38 -55.99 -24.51
C PRO A 35 4.29 -56.05 -23.43
N LEU A 36 4.68 -55.71 -22.20
CA LEU A 36 3.76 -55.59 -21.07
C LEU A 36 2.68 -54.55 -21.42
N ASP A 37 1.44 -54.99 -21.51
CA ASP A 37 0.29 -54.14 -21.80
C ASP A 37 -0.64 -53.99 -20.58
N ASN A 38 -1.57 -53.03 -20.65
CA ASN A 38 -2.52 -52.79 -19.56
C ASN A 38 -3.36 -54.02 -19.23
N ALA A 39 -3.73 -54.81 -20.24
CA ALA A 39 -4.53 -56.02 -20.04
C ALA A 39 -3.79 -57.06 -19.18
N THR A 40 -2.49 -57.21 -19.41
CA THR A 40 -1.61 -58.10 -18.63
C THR A 40 -1.46 -57.60 -17.18
N CYS A 41 -1.29 -56.29 -16.96
CA CYS A 41 -1.23 -55.75 -15.60
C CYS A 41 -2.57 -55.90 -14.86
N LEU A 42 -3.68 -55.59 -15.54
CA LEU A 42 -5.02 -55.57 -14.96
C LEU A 42 -5.61 -56.96 -14.72
N SER A 43 -5.05 -58.04 -15.30
CA SER A 43 -5.48 -59.40 -14.96
C SER A 43 -5.25 -59.74 -13.48
N CYS A 44 -4.32 -59.04 -12.83
CA CYS A 44 -3.99 -59.21 -11.41
C CYS A 44 -4.32 -57.96 -10.59
N HIS A 45 -4.21 -56.76 -11.15
CA HIS A 45 -4.35 -55.50 -10.41
C HIS A 45 -5.72 -54.82 -10.50
N ASP A 46 -6.67 -55.31 -11.32
CA ASP A 46 -8.00 -54.70 -11.40
C ASP A 46 -8.82 -54.93 -10.11
N LYS A 47 -9.66 -53.96 -9.73
CA LYS A 47 -10.56 -54.02 -8.57
C LYS A 47 -11.53 -55.20 -8.61
N GLY A 48 -11.82 -55.76 -9.78
CA GLY A 48 -12.63 -56.97 -9.93
C GLY A 48 -11.91 -58.27 -9.53
N GLN A 49 -10.60 -58.24 -9.28
CA GLN A 49 -9.80 -59.41 -8.94
C GLN A 49 -9.68 -59.63 -7.42
N PRO A 50 -9.41 -60.87 -6.96
CA PRO A 50 -9.10 -61.14 -5.57
C PRO A 50 -7.90 -60.31 -5.10
N ALA A 51 -7.96 -59.79 -3.87
CA ALA A 51 -6.85 -59.05 -3.28
C ALA A 51 -5.61 -59.95 -3.21
N ILE A 52 -4.50 -59.48 -3.78
CA ILE A 52 -3.22 -60.16 -3.72
C ILE A 52 -2.54 -59.72 -2.42
N GLU A 53 -2.24 -60.68 -1.56
CA GLU A 53 -1.53 -60.43 -0.30
C GLU A 53 -0.03 -60.71 -0.50
N VAL A 54 0.80 -59.77 -0.09
CA VAL A 54 2.26 -59.84 -0.14
C VAL A 54 2.82 -59.57 1.24
N GLU A 55 3.75 -60.39 1.70
CA GLU A 55 4.47 -60.14 2.96
C GLU A 55 5.54 -59.07 2.72
N ASP A 56 5.60 -58.08 3.62
CA ASP A 56 6.64 -57.08 3.60
C ASP A 56 7.96 -57.59 4.24
N THR A 57 8.97 -56.73 4.28
CA THR A 57 10.29 -57.09 4.84
C THR A 57 10.28 -57.31 6.35
N GLU A 58 9.19 -56.97 7.04
CA GLU A 58 8.99 -57.12 8.49
C GLU A 58 8.02 -58.28 8.82
N GLY A 59 7.49 -58.97 7.79
CA GLY A 59 6.58 -60.11 7.92
C GLY A 59 5.11 -59.72 8.08
N GLU A 60 4.75 -58.45 7.83
CA GLU A 60 3.36 -58.01 7.81
C GLU A 60 2.72 -58.33 6.45
N THR A 61 1.52 -58.91 6.48
CA THR A 61 0.73 -59.18 5.27
C THR A 61 0.11 -57.89 4.75
N LEU A 62 0.58 -57.41 3.61
CA LEU A 62 0.05 -56.25 2.90
C LEU A 62 -0.85 -56.69 1.76
N ALA A 63 -2.11 -56.26 1.77
CA ALA A 63 -2.97 -56.39 0.60
C ALA A 63 -2.58 -55.33 -0.45
N LEU A 64 -2.27 -55.77 -1.67
CA LEU A 64 -2.00 -54.89 -2.80
C LEU A 64 -3.24 -54.05 -3.13
N PRO A 65 -3.12 -52.71 -3.18
CA PRO A 65 -4.24 -51.85 -3.56
C PRO A 65 -4.69 -52.13 -4.99
N ALA A 66 -5.96 -52.49 -5.17
CA ALA A 66 -6.53 -52.75 -6.49
C ALA A 66 -6.81 -51.44 -7.26
N ILE A 67 -6.71 -51.51 -8.59
CA ILE A 67 -6.86 -50.39 -9.52
C ILE A 67 -8.30 -50.35 -10.02
N ASP A 68 -8.93 -49.18 -9.88
CA ASP A 68 -10.29 -48.93 -10.36
C ASP A 68 -10.22 -48.36 -11.79
N THR A 69 -10.40 -49.22 -12.79
CA THR A 69 -10.26 -48.87 -14.22
C THR A 69 -11.24 -47.79 -14.69
N GLU A 70 -12.42 -47.68 -14.07
CA GLU A 70 -13.38 -46.61 -14.35
C GLU A 70 -12.89 -45.23 -13.85
N LYS A 71 -12.11 -45.20 -12.77
CA LYS A 71 -11.46 -43.97 -12.29
C LYS A 71 -10.28 -43.58 -13.17
N VAL A 72 -9.44 -44.55 -13.55
CA VAL A 72 -8.30 -44.31 -14.46
C VAL A 72 -8.77 -43.74 -15.79
N ALA A 73 -9.87 -44.26 -16.35
CA ALA A 73 -10.43 -43.80 -17.62
C ALA A 73 -10.91 -42.33 -17.59
N ARG A 74 -11.21 -41.78 -16.40
CA ARG A 74 -11.59 -40.37 -16.22
C ARG A 74 -10.38 -39.44 -16.03
N GLY A 75 -9.20 -40.01 -15.88
CA GLY A 75 -7.96 -39.30 -15.64
C GLY A 75 -7.35 -38.61 -16.84
N VAL A 76 -6.50 -37.62 -16.58
CA VAL A 76 -5.70 -36.96 -17.64
C VAL A 76 -4.68 -37.90 -18.28
N HIS A 77 -4.38 -39.02 -17.63
CA HIS A 77 -3.46 -40.06 -18.08
C HIS A 77 -4.15 -41.30 -18.64
N ALA A 78 -5.47 -41.26 -18.87
CA ALA A 78 -6.27 -42.41 -19.31
C ALA A 78 -5.77 -43.12 -20.59
N ARG A 79 -4.92 -42.46 -21.39
CA ARG A 79 -4.35 -42.99 -22.63
C ARG A 79 -2.94 -43.56 -22.47
N LEU A 80 -2.36 -43.53 -21.27
CA LEU A 80 -1.05 -44.08 -21.00
C LEU A 80 -1.15 -45.56 -20.63
N ASP A 81 -0.16 -46.33 -21.08
CA ASP A 81 0.02 -47.70 -20.60
C ASP A 81 0.63 -47.70 -19.19
N CYS A 82 0.33 -48.71 -18.38
CA CYS A 82 0.83 -48.86 -17.00
C CYS A 82 2.37 -48.77 -16.97
N VAL A 83 3.04 -49.41 -17.93
CA VAL A 83 4.50 -49.41 -18.08
C VAL A 83 5.09 -48.09 -18.58
N ALA A 84 4.26 -47.14 -19.02
CA ALA A 84 4.72 -45.78 -19.31
C ALA A 84 5.08 -45.00 -18.02
N CYS A 85 4.48 -45.39 -16.88
CA CYS A 85 4.81 -44.87 -15.57
C CYS A 85 5.66 -45.86 -14.76
N HIS A 86 5.31 -47.15 -14.78
CA HIS A 86 6.04 -48.24 -14.12
C HIS A 86 7.21 -48.74 -14.97
N THR A 87 8.13 -47.84 -15.30
CA THR A 87 9.31 -48.15 -16.13
C THR A 87 10.32 -49.07 -15.45
N ASP A 88 10.15 -49.31 -14.14
CA ASP A 88 10.98 -50.22 -13.36
C ASP A 88 10.58 -51.69 -13.49
N ILE A 89 9.35 -51.99 -13.93
CA ILE A 89 8.82 -53.35 -14.08
C ILE A 89 9.20 -53.91 -15.46
N VAL A 90 9.82 -55.10 -15.50
CA VAL A 90 10.28 -55.72 -16.76
C VAL A 90 9.53 -57.01 -17.13
N ASP A 91 8.69 -57.53 -16.25
CA ASP A 91 7.85 -58.70 -16.49
C ASP A 91 6.49 -58.62 -15.74
N ALA A 92 5.64 -59.64 -15.86
CA ALA A 92 4.31 -59.72 -15.23
C ALA A 92 4.15 -60.95 -14.33
N ARG A 93 5.25 -61.45 -13.74
CA ARG A 93 5.20 -62.57 -12.78
C ARG A 93 5.01 -62.06 -11.36
N GLU A 94 4.65 -62.99 -10.48
CA GLU A 94 4.55 -62.77 -9.05
C GLU A 94 5.85 -62.12 -8.52
N ASN A 95 5.69 -61.06 -7.72
CA ASN A 95 6.74 -60.19 -7.18
C ASN A 95 7.48 -59.25 -8.16
N HIS A 96 7.20 -59.31 -9.47
CA HIS A 96 7.76 -58.46 -10.54
C HIS A 96 9.30 -58.28 -10.48
N ASP A 97 10.02 -58.77 -11.49
CA ASP A 97 11.42 -58.42 -11.70
C ASP A 97 11.55 -56.91 -11.96
N LYS A 98 12.52 -56.30 -11.28
CA LYS A 98 12.85 -54.88 -11.43
C LYS A 98 14.07 -54.70 -12.32
N SER A 99 14.07 -53.65 -13.14
CA SER A 99 15.24 -53.30 -13.94
C SER A 99 16.44 -52.95 -13.06
N ALA A 100 17.66 -53.21 -13.54
CA ALA A 100 18.89 -52.93 -12.80
C ALA A 100 19.07 -51.43 -12.46
N ASP A 101 18.46 -50.55 -13.26
CA ASP A 101 18.43 -49.11 -13.10
C ASP A 101 17.05 -48.60 -12.59
N ALA A 102 16.33 -49.42 -11.81
CA ALA A 102 14.95 -49.14 -11.40
C ALA A 102 14.77 -47.73 -10.80
N VAL A 103 14.18 -46.84 -11.59
CA VAL A 103 13.70 -45.52 -11.14
C VAL A 103 12.21 -45.66 -10.86
N ARG A 104 11.81 -45.39 -9.62
CA ARG A 104 10.39 -45.38 -9.25
C ARG A 104 9.64 -44.31 -10.06
N PRO A 105 8.33 -44.48 -10.32
CA PRO A 105 7.53 -43.48 -11.02
C PRO A 105 7.61 -42.11 -10.32
N ASP A 106 8.16 -41.10 -11.01
CA ASP A 106 8.21 -39.72 -10.53
C ASP A 106 7.50 -38.78 -11.51
N CYS A 107 6.46 -38.11 -11.00
CA CYS A 107 5.63 -37.21 -11.78
C CYS A 107 6.45 -36.03 -12.33
N ALA A 108 7.33 -35.46 -11.49
CA ALA A 108 8.07 -34.25 -11.83
C ALA A 108 9.06 -34.51 -12.98
N THR A 109 9.91 -35.52 -12.83
CA THR A 109 10.92 -35.90 -13.81
C THR A 109 10.30 -36.26 -15.15
N CYS A 110 9.19 -36.99 -15.16
CA CYS A 110 8.50 -37.35 -16.40
C CYS A 110 7.97 -36.10 -17.13
N HIS A 111 7.23 -35.23 -16.44
CA HIS A 111 6.66 -34.02 -17.06
C HIS A 111 7.74 -33.02 -17.50
N GLU A 112 8.80 -32.84 -16.71
CA GLU A 112 9.93 -31.97 -17.07
C GLU A 112 10.63 -32.45 -18.34
N ARG A 113 10.95 -33.75 -18.42
CA ARG A 113 11.55 -34.35 -19.62
C ARG A 113 10.65 -34.20 -20.84
N LEU A 114 9.37 -34.54 -20.73
CA LEU A 114 8.40 -34.42 -21.83
C LEU A 114 8.29 -32.97 -22.31
N TRP A 115 8.31 -32.01 -21.39
CA TRP A 115 8.24 -30.59 -21.76
C TRP A 115 9.50 -30.11 -22.47
N GLU A 116 10.68 -30.52 -22.01
CA GLU A 116 11.94 -30.21 -22.71
C GLU A 116 11.95 -30.76 -24.13
N GLU A 117 11.49 -31.99 -24.35
CA GLU A 117 11.39 -32.61 -25.68
C GLU A 117 10.44 -31.82 -26.60
N VAL A 118 9.29 -31.39 -26.06
CA VAL A 118 8.32 -30.55 -26.78
C VAL A 118 8.90 -29.19 -27.15
N GLN A 119 9.65 -28.56 -26.23
CA GLN A 119 10.31 -27.29 -26.49
C GLN A 119 11.40 -27.43 -27.56
N LYS A 120 12.26 -28.46 -27.45
CA LYS A 120 13.33 -28.74 -28.42
C LYS A 120 12.78 -29.01 -29.82
N SER A 121 11.62 -29.68 -29.93
CA SER A 121 10.97 -29.99 -31.20
C SER A 121 10.11 -28.86 -31.78
N GLY A 122 9.92 -27.74 -31.05
CA GLY A 122 9.09 -26.62 -31.50
C GLY A 122 7.59 -26.91 -31.53
N GLN A 123 7.12 -27.99 -30.89
CA GLN A 123 5.74 -28.48 -30.93
C GLN A 123 4.90 -28.03 -29.71
N THR A 124 5.12 -26.80 -29.24
CA THR A 124 4.44 -26.29 -28.03
C THR A 124 2.95 -26.03 -28.23
N ALA A 125 2.52 -25.71 -29.45
CA ALA A 125 1.12 -25.50 -29.79
C ALA A 125 0.30 -26.78 -29.63
N GLY A 126 -0.79 -26.73 -28.84
CA GLY A 126 -1.62 -27.88 -28.49
C GLY A 126 -1.11 -28.73 -27.32
N ARG A 127 0.01 -28.33 -26.68
CA ARG A 127 0.57 -28.98 -25.47
C ARG A 127 0.72 -28.01 -24.29
N GLU A 128 -0.06 -26.92 -24.28
CA GLU A 128 0.00 -25.85 -23.28
C GLU A 128 -0.22 -26.38 -21.86
N ARG A 129 -1.07 -27.40 -21.70
CA ARG A 129 -1.34 -28.04 -20.41
C ARG A 129 -0.08 -28.66 -19.79
N LEU A 130 0.82 -29.22 -20.60
CA LEU A 130 2.08 -29.79 -20.12
C LEU A 130 2.99 -28.70 -19.54
N GLY A 131 3.04 -27.54 -20.19
CA GLY A 131 3.77 -26.37 -19.69
C GLY A 131 3.22 -25.87 -18.34
N VAL A 132 1.88 -25.87 -18.16
CA VAL A 132 1.26 -25.51 -16.87
C VAL A 132 1.64 -26.51 -15.77
N VAL A 133 1.70 -27.81 -16.07
CA VAL A 133 2.09 -28.83 -15.09
C VAL A 133 3.55 -28.64 -14.67
N VAL A 134 4.47 -28.37 -15.60
CA VAL A 134 5.87 -28.06 -15.28
C VAL A 134 6.01 -26.78 -14.47
N ALA A 135 5.21 -25.75 -14.76
CA ALA A 135 5.16 -24.55 -13.93
C ALA A 135 4.69 -24.85 -12.49
N ASN A 136 3.69 -25.71 -12.32
CA ASN A 136 3.23 -26.16 -11.00
C ASN A 136 4.28 -27.00 -10.28
N ILE A 137 5.04 -27.85 -10.99
CA ILE A 137 6.16 -28.60 -10.42
C ILE A 137 7.23 -27.64 -9.89
N ALA A 138 7.60 -26.62 -10.67
CA ALA A 138 8.55 -25.61 -10.25
C ALA A 138 8.06 -24.84 -9.01
N ALA A 139 6.78 -24.47 -8.97
CA ALA A 139 6.15 -23.84 -7.81
C ALA A 139 6.19 -24.75 -6.57
N TYR A 140 5.88 -26.04 -6.74
CA TYR A 140 5.94 -27.04 -5.67
C TYR A 140 7.34 -27.19 -5.12
N LYS A 141 8.36 -27.33 -6.00
CA LYS A 141 9.77 -27.42 -5.58
C LYS A 141 10.23 -26.19 -4.77
N ALA A 142 9.61 -25.03 -4.97
CA ALA A 142 9.87 -23.81 -4.19
C ALA A 142 8.98 -23.65 -2.94
N SER A 143 8.03 -24.56 -2.71
CA SER A 143 7.07 -24.50 -1.61
C SER A 143 7.64 -25.01 -0.30
N PHE A 144 6.93 -24.72 0.79
CA PHE A 144 7.22 -25.26 2.12
C PHE A 144 7.11 -26.80 2.16
N HIS A 145 6.22 -27.39 1.35
CA HIS A 145 6.01 -28.84 1.31
C HIS A 145 7.13 -29.61 0.61
N ALA A 146 7.86 -28.97 -0.31
CA ALA A 146 9.05 -29.57 -0.92
C ALA A 146 10.31 -29.45 -0.04
N GLY A 147 10.25 -28.67 1.04
CA GLY A 147 11.33 -28.56 2.01
C GLY A 147 11.58 -29.88 2.75
N PRO A 148 12.78 -30.06 3.35
CA PRO A 148 13.13 -31.29 4.03
C PRO A 148 12.20 -31.55 5.22
N ASP A 149 11.79 -32.80 5.38
CA ASP A 149 11.00 -33.23 6.53
C ASP A 149 11.81 -33.13 7.85
N ALA A 150 11.11 -32.86 8.95
CA ALA A 150 11.78 -32.66 10.24
C ALA A 150 12.35 -33.97 10.81
N ASP A 151 11.62 -35.07 10.61
CA ASP A 151 11.99 -36.39 11.11
C ASP A 151 12.80 -37.17 10.07
N PHE A 152 12.60 -36.87 8.78
CA PHE A 152 13.27 -37.52 7.66
C PHE A 152 13.89 -36.49 6.69
N PRO A 153 15.06 -35.91 7.00
CA PRO A 153 15.64 -34.81 6.21
C PRO A 153 15.91 -35.13 4.73
N ASP A 154 16.04 -36.40 4.37
CA ASP A 154 16.31 -36.86 3.00
C ASP A 154 15.07 -36.88 2.09
N ARG A 155 13.89 -36.50 2.60
CA ARG A 155 12.64 -36.44 1.83
C ARG A 155 11.89 -35.12 2.00
N PRO A 156 11.06 -34.72 1.02
CA PRO A 156 10.14 -33.60 1.18
C PRO A 156 9.06 -33.91 2.24
N LYS A 157 8.43 -32.86 2.77
CA LYS A 157 7.31 -32.97 3.72
C LYS A 157 6.05 -33.59 3.10
N ALA A 158 5.77 -33.29 1.82
CA ALA A 158 4.63 -33.87 1.13
C ALA A 158 4.91 -34.08 -0.36
N TYR A 159 4.62 -35.26 -0.89
CA TYR A 159 4.78 -35.63 -2.29
C TYR A 159 3.50 -35.36 -3.12
N CYS A 160 3.64 -35.29 -4.45
CA CYS A 160 2.51 -35.08 -5.35
C CYS A 160 1.38 -36.10 -5.17
N ASN A 161 1.72 -37.37 -4.91
CA ASN A 161 0.76 -38.47 -4.71
C ASN A 161 0.03 -38.44 -3.36
N GLN A 162 0.44 -37.57 -2.43
CA GLN A 162 -0.28 -37.35 -1.17
C GLN A 162 -1.36 -36.27 -1.32
N CYS A 163 -1.30 -35.48 -2.40
CA CYS A 163 -2.29 -34.46 -2.72
C CYS A 163 -3.14 -34.82 -3.95
N HIS A 164 -2.60 -35.61 -4.87
CA HIS A 164 -3.27 -36.06 -6.09
C HIS A 164 -3.32 -37.58 -6.13
N ALA A 165 -4.43 -38.13 -6.62
CA ALA A 165 -4.53 -39.57 -6.85
C ALA A 165 -3.54 -40.00 -7.96
N THR A 166 -2.83 -41.11 -7.74
CA THR A 166 -1.76 -41.61 -8.63
C THR A 166 -2.28 -42.19 -9.94
N HIS A 167 -3.38 -42.94 -9.91
CA HIS A 167 -3.93 -43.63 -11.07
C HIS A 167 -5.14 -42.92 -11.69
N ASP A 168 -5.84 -42.11 -10.91
CA ASP A 168 -7.03 -41.36 -11.32
C ASP A 168 -6.66 -39.99 -11.89
N PHE A 169 -5.93 -39.15 -11.15
CA PHE A 169 -5.63 -37.75 -11.50
C PHE A 169 -6.77 -37.03 -12.27
N ALA A 170 -7.96 -36.96 -11.68
CA ALA A 170 -9.17 -36.41 -12.27
C ALA A 170 -9.48 -35.01 -11.72
N VAL A 171 -8.63 -34.03 -12.06
CA VAL A 171 -8.87 -32.62 -11.73
C VAL A 171 -9.72 -31.96 -12.83
N PRO A 172 -10.96 -31.53 -12.56
CA PRO A 172 -11.82 -30.93 -13.58
C PRO A 172 -11.27 -29.61 -14.12
N PRO A 173 -11.62 -29.21 -15.36
CA PRO A 173 -11.21 -27.93 -15.94
C PRO A 173 -11.70 -26.72 -15.12
N VAL A 174 -10.94 -25.64 -15.11
CA VAL A 174 -11.33 -24.42 -14.39
C VAL A 174 -12.60 -23.82 -15.00
N GLY A 175 -13.54 -23.38 -14.16
CA GLY A 175 -14.78 -22.72 -14.57
C GLY A 175 -15.94 -23.66 -14.90
N THR A 176 -15.82 -24.96 -14.59
CA THR A 176 -16.94 -25.91 -14.73
C THR A 176 -17.60 -26.21 -13.38
N PRO A 177 -18.89 -26.57 -13.33
CA PRO A 177 -19.56 -26.95 -12.09
C PRO A 177 -18.89 -28.13 -11.37
N GLU A 178 -18.30 -29.06 -12.12
CA GLU A 178 -17.57 -30.20 -11.56
C GLU A 178 -16.31 -29.73 -10.82
N ARG A 179 -15.69 -28.64 -11.27
CA ARG A 179 -14.54 -28.04 -10.58
C ARG A 179 -14.92 -27.41 -9.26
N ASP A 180 -16.09 -26.79 -9.20
CA ASP A 180 -16.62 -26.19 -7.98
C ASP A 180 -16.90 -27.27 -6.93
N LEU A 181 -17.52 -28.37 -7.34
CA LEU A 181 -17.76 -29.53 -6.47
C LEU A 181 -16.45 -30.21 -6.06
N TRP A 182 -15.52 -30.40 -6.98
CA TRP A 182 -14.18 -30.94 -6.67
C TRP A 182 -13.42 -30.05 -5.68
N ARG A 183 -13.53 -28.72 -5.80
CA ARG A 183 -12.87 -27.78 -4.87
C ARG A 183 -13.34 -27.99 -3.43
N LEU A 184 -14.61 -28.36 -3.23
CA LEU A 184 -15.16 -28.61 -1.89
C LEU A 184 -14.57 -29.85 -1.20
N THR A 185 -13.90 -30.76 -1.93
CA THR A 185 -13.24 -31.94 -1.34
C THR A 185 -11.80 -31.67 -0.90
N ILE A 186 -11.25 -30.49 -1.21
CA ILE A 186 -9.86 -30.14 -0.89
C ILE A 186 -9.55 -30.17 0.62
N PRO A 187 -10.45 -29.71 1.53
CA PRO A 187 -10.23 -29.85 2.96
C PRO A 187 -9.94 -31.29 3.40
N ASP A 188 -10.54 -32.29 2.75
CA ASP A 188 -10.29 -33.70 3.06
C ASP A 188 -8.88 -34.14 2.62
N THR A 189 -8.42 -33.67 1.45
CA THR A 189 -7.05 -33.91 0.98
C THR A 189 -6.04 -33.32 1.97
N CYS A 190 -6.18 -32.05 2.33
CA CYS A 190 -5.28 -31.39 3.27
C CYS A 190 -5.36 -31.99 4.69
N GLY A 191 -6.56 -32.38 5.12
CA GLY A 191 -6.83 -32.94 6.44
C GLY A 191 -6.21 -34.31 6.69
N THR A 192 -5.74 -35.01 5.65
CA THR A 192 -4.96 -36.25 5.81
C THR A 192 -3.70 -36.03 6.67
N CYS A 193 -3.10 -34.83 6.59
CA CYS A 193 -1.95 -34.43 7.40
C CYS A 193 -2.25 -33.27 8.36
N HIS A 194 -3.34 -32.52 8.14
CA HIS A 194 -3.73 -31.33 8.92
C HIS A 194 -5.12 -31.51 9.53
N GLU A 195 -5.32 -32.61 10.26
CA GLU A 195 -6.60 -33.00 10.84
C GLU A 195 -7.21 -31.89 11.71
N ASP A 196 -6.44 -31.34 12.65
CA ASP A 196 -6.86 -30.25 13.54
C ASP A 196 -7.42 -29.04 12.76
N HIS A 197 -6.77 -28.65 11.66
CA HIS A 197 -7.20 -27.51 10.86
C HIS A 197 -8.44 -27.81 10.00
N ARG A 198 -8.62 -29.07 9.59
CA ARG A 198 -9.84 -29.51 8.91
C ARG A 198 -11.02 -29.48 9.86
N GLU A 199 -10.83 -29.94 11.10
CA GLU A 199 -11.84 -29.89 12.16
C GLU A 199 -12.24 -28.43 12.44
N GLU A 200 -11.25 -27.55 12.71
CA GLU A 200 -11.50 -26.11 12.92
C GLU A 200 -12.27 -25.46 11.75
N LEU A 201 -11.91 -25.79 10.50
CA LEU A 201 -12.60 -25.27 9.32
C LEU A 201 -14.06 -25.75 9.29
N SER A 202 -14.31 -27.01 9.61
CA SER A 202 -15.66 -27.61 9.58
C SER A 202 -16.63 -26.94 10.57
N GLU A 203 -16.11 -26.41 11.67
CA GLU A 203 -16.87 -25.69 12.69
C GLU A 203 -17.09 -24.20 12.35
N SER A 204 -16.44 -23.68 11.31
CA SER A 204 -16.49 -22.27 10.92
C SER A 204 -17.69 -21.90 10.05
N VAL A 205 -17.93 -20.60 9.88
CA VAL A 205 -18.92 -20.08 8.91
C VAL A 205 -18.62 -20.51 7.47
N HIS A 206 -17.34 -20.67 7.11
CA HIS A 206 -16.95 -21.14 5.79
C HIS A 206 -17.21 -22.64 5.65
N GLY A 207 -16.90 -23.44 6.68
CA GLY A 207 -17.20 -24.88 6.73
C GLY A 207 -18.68 -25.16 6.68
N ALA A 208 -19.50 -24.34 7.35
CA ALA A 208 -20.95 -24.46 7.29
C ALA A 208 -21.50 -24.29 5.85
N LEU A 209 -20.90 -23.42 5.04
CA LEU A 209 -21.26 -23.23 3.63
C LEU A 209 -20.79 -24.41 2.76
N THR A 210 -19.54 -24.87 2.95
CA THR A 210 -19.01 -26.00 2.17
C THR A 210 -19.76 -27.30 2.47
N ALA A 211 -20.18 -27.52 3.72
CA ALA A 211 -21.00 -28.66 4.14
C ALA A 211 -22.40 -28.67 3.49
N GLN A 212 -22.93 -27.49 3.12
CA GLN A 212 -24.18 -27.36 2.36
C GLN A 212 -23.98 -27.55 0.85
N GLY A 213 -22.75 -27.78 0.39
CA GLY A 213 -22.41 -27.84 -1.01
C GLY A 213 -22.36 -26.48 -1.70
N ASP A 214 -22.31 -25.37 -0.94
CA ASP A 214 -22.20 -24.02 -1.53
C ASP A 214 -20.74 -23.75 -1.92
N PRO A 215 -20.44 -23.60 -3.22
CA PRO A 215 -19.08 -23.34 -3.68
C PRO A 215 -18.53 -21.98 -3.22
N LYS A 216 -19.35 -21.08 -2.69
CA LYS A 216 -18.91 -19.82 -2.09
C LYS A 216 -18.21 -20.00 -0.74
N GLY A 217 -18.37 -21.14 -0.08
CA GLY A 217 -17.62 -21.45 1.14
C GLY A 217 -16.12 -21.50 0.84
N ALA A 218 -15.31 -20.79 1.64
CA ALA A 218 -13.86 -20.82 1.49
C ALA A 218 -13.29 -22.17 1.94
N VAL A 219 -12.32 -22.67 1.20
CA VAL A 219 -11.52 -23.88 1.46
C VAL A 219 -10.04 -23.50 1.58
N CYS A 220 -9.20 -24.48 1.89
CA CYS A 220 -7.77 -24.29 2.14
C CYS A 220 -7.07 -23.49 1.03
N ILE A 221 -7.41 -23.75 -0.25
CA ILE A 221 -6.73 -23.17 -1.42
C ILE A 221 -7.20 -21.78 -1.84
N ASP A 222 -8.16 -21.18 -1.13
CA ASP A 222 -8.51 -19.77 -1.35
C ASP A 222 -7.62 -18.85 -0.50
N CYS A 223 -7.20 -19.35 0.67
CA CYS A 223 -6.28 -18.65 1.58
C CYS A 223 -4.82 -19.06 1.38
N HIS A 224 -4.59 -20.31 0.96
CA HIS A 224 -3.28 -20.86 0.60
C HIS A 224 -3.19 -21.08 -0.91
N THR A 225 -1.99 -21.13 -1.47
CA THR A 225 -1.82 -21.52 -2.88
C THR A 225 -1.87 -23.06 -3.00
N THR A 226 -2.14 -23.60 -4.19
CA THR A 226 -2.21 -25.05 -4.40
C THR A 226 -0.85 -25.73 -4.49
N HIS A 227 0.10 -25.09 -5.17
CA HIS A 227 1.42 -25.65 -5.47
C HIS A 227 2.57 -24.79 -4.95
N GLU A 228 2.32 -23.58 -4.45
CA GLU A 228 3.39 -22.70 -3.93
C GLU A 228 3.17 -22.41 -2.44
N ILE A 229 2.76 -23.41 -1.67
CA ILE A 229 2.36 -23.23 -0.26
C ILE A 229 3.55 -22.67 0.51
N ARG A 230 3.33 -21.56 1.22
CA ARG A 230 4.37 -20.86 1.98
C ARG A 230 4.17 -21.09 3.47
N ASN A 231 5.27 -21.00 4.22
CA ASN A 231 5.21 -20.98 5.68
C ASN A 231 4.36 -19.79 6.16
N SER A 232 3.38 -20.04 7.03
CA SER A 232 2.46 -19.05 7.58
C SER A 232 3.16 -17.94 8.38
N SER A 233 4.36 -18.21 8.90
CA SER A 233 5.19 -17.25 9.61
C SER A 233 5.99 -16.33 8.68
N SER A 234 6.07 -16.63 7.37
CA SER A 234 6.79 -15.80 6.41
C SER A 234 6.11 -14.45 6.18
N ASP A 235 6.91 -13.42 5.91
CA ASP A 235 6.37 -12.08 5.67
C ASP A 235 5.51 -12.03 4.40
N LEU A 236 5.93 -12.73 3.34
CA LEU A 236 5.18 -12.81 2.09
C LEU A 236 3.80 -13.44 2.28
N PHE A 237 3.68 -14.49 3.11
CA PHE A 237 2.37 -15.07 3.43
C PHE A 237 1.50 -14.07 4.21
N LYS A 238 2.04 -13.45 5.26
CA LYS A 238 1.31 -12.48 6.09
C LYS A 238 0.79 -11.27 5.31
N LEU A 239 1.56 -10.81 4.31
CA LEU A 239 1.12 -9.72 3.43
C LEU A 239 0.04 -10.19 2.45
N LYS A 240 0.22 -11.35 1.81
CA LYS A 240 -0.73 -11.85 0.80
C LYS A 240 -2.05 -12.32 1.40
N ASN A 241 -2.04 -12.90 2.60
CA ASN A 241 -3.23 -13.48 3.22
C ASN A 241 -4.34 -12.44 3.51
N VAL A 242 -3.97 -11.17 3.74
CA VAL A 242 -4.96 -10.08 3.85
C VAL A 242 -5.77 -9.92 2.56
N PHE A 243 -5.14 -10.11 1.40
CA PHE A 243 -5.82 -10.02 0.11
C PHE A 243 -6.72 -11.24 -0.15
N ALA A 244 -6.34 -12.42 0.33
CA ALA A 244 -7.15 -13.63 0.17
C ALA A 244 -8.56 -13.48 0.79
N CYS A 245 -8.66 -12.85 1.96
CA CYS A 245 -9.97 -12.52 2.53
C CYS A 245 -10.73 -11.51 1.66
N GLY A 246 -10.04 -10.50 1.14
CA GLY A 246 -10.62 -9.40 0.38
C GLY A 246 -11.09 -9.74 -1.04
N ASP A 247 -10.65 -10.88 -1.61
CA ASP A 247 -11.16 -11.38 -2.89
C ASP A 247 -12.66 -11.69 -2.82
N CYS A 248 -13.17 -12.04 -1.63
CA CYS A 248 -14.61 -12.18 -1.36
C CYS A 248 -15.17 -11.03 -0.50
N HIS A 249 -14.39 -10.50 0.45
CA HIS A 249 -14.80 -9.43 1.41
C HIS A 249 -14.23 -8.07 1.03
N ALA A 250 -14.62 -7.56 -0.15
CA ALA A 250 -14.03 -6.35 -0.73
C ALA A 250 -14.30 -5.10 0.13
N GLU A 251 -15.50 -4.95 0.69
CA GLU A 251 -15.89 -3.78 1.49
C GLU A 251 -15.16 -3.75 2.84
N GLU A 252 -15.02 -4.91 3.48
CA GLU A 252 -14.28 -5.08 4.73
C GLU A 252 -12.78 -4.84 4.51
N LEU A 253 -12.23 -5.29 3.38
CA LEU A 253 -10.84 -5.01 3.00
C LEU A 253 -10.61 -3.51 2.80
N MET A 254 -11.54 -2.79 2.17
CA MET A 254 -11.45 -1.34 1.99
C MET A 254 -11.44 -0.62 3.34
N SER A 255 -12.43 -0.88 4.20
CA SER A 255 -12.52 -0.25 5.52
C SER A 255 -11.35 -0.61 6.45
N TYR A 256 -10.84 -1.84 6.38
CA TYR A 256 -9.62 -2.24 7.11
C TYR A 256 -8.39 -1.49 6.62
N ARG A 257 -8.25 -1.27 5.30
CA ARG A 257 -7.14 -0.53 4.70
C ARG A 257 -7.10 0.94 5.10
N ASP A 258 -8.24 1.51 5.49
CA ASP A 258 -8.32 2.88 6.00
C ASP A 258 -7.84 2.99 7.46
N THR A 259 -7.71 1.86 8.16
CA THR A 259 -7.14 1.84 9.52
C THR A 259 -5.62 1.90 9.48
N TYR A 260 -5.02 2.37 10.57
CA TYR A 260 -3.56 2.34 10.74
C TYR A 260 -2.98 0.93 10.52
N HIS A 261 -3.67 -0.12 10.99
CA HIS A 261 -3.21 -1.49 10.80
C HIS A 261 -3.13 -1.89 9.33
N GLY A 262 -4.16 -1.53 8.53
CA GLY A 262 -4.20 -1.80 7.11
C GLY A 262 -3.22 -0.95 6.30
N GLN A 263 -3.09 0.34 6.62
CA GLN A 263 -2.16 1.26 5.95
C GLN A 263 -0.71 0.78 6.06
N VAL A 264 -0.24 0.45 7.27
CA VAL A 264 1.15 -0.02 7.43
C VAL A 264 1.37 -1.42 6.87
N ASN A 265 0.34 -2.28 6.89
CA ASN A 265 0.40 -3.60 6.25
C ASN A 265 0.61 -3.47 4.74
N ARG A 266 -0.13 -2.54 4.11
CA ARG A 266 0.00 -2.26 2.68
C ARG A 266 1.39 -1.74 2.30
N LEU A 267 2.04 -1.00 3.20
CA LEU A 267 3.43 -0.58 3.06
C LEU A 267 4.46 -1.69 3.36
N GLY A 268 4.03 -2.94 3.51
CA GLY A 268 4.90 -4.12 3.69
C GLY A 268 5.21 -4.46 5.16
N PHE A 269 4.53 -3.85 6.14
CA PHE A 269 4.76 -4.17 7.55
C PHE A 269 3.89 -5.35 8.02
N THR A 270 4.53 -6.45 8.41
CA THR A 270 3.82 -7.69 8.79
C THR A 270 3.49 -7.80 10.28
N TYR A 271 4.13 -6.97 11.10
CA TYR A 271 3.96 -6.92 12.56
C TYR A 271 2.82 -5.96 12.98
N THR A 272 1.67 -6.10 12.31
CA THR A 272 0.43 -5.38 12.57
C THR A 272 -0.75 -6.36 12.54
N ALA A 273 -1.88 -6.04 13.16
CA ALA A 273 -3.04 -6.93 13.12
C ALA A 273 -3.60 -7.03 11.69
N LYS A 274 -3.97 -8.23 11.27
CA LYS A 274 -4.56 -8.62 9.99
C LYS A 274 -5.93 -9.25 10.24
N CYS A 275 -6.69 -9.55 9.19
CA CYS A 275 -8.01 -10.18 9.29
C CYS A 275 -8.00 -11.41 10.23
N ALA A 276 -7.08 -12.34 10.01
CA ALA A 276 -6.98 -13.57 10.80
C ALA A 276 -6.54 -13.36 12.28
N ASP A 277 -5.84 -12.26 12.60
CA ASP A 277 -5.47 -11.98 13.99
C ASP A 277 -6.69 -11.60 14.84
N CYS A 278 -7.72 -11.02 14.20
CA CYS A 278 -8.96 -10.62 14.84
C CYS A 278 -10.05 -11.69 14.73
N HIS A 279 -10.25 -12.28 13.54
CA HIS A 279 -11.35 -13.21 13.24
C HIS A 279 -11.02 -14.69 13.44
N GLY A 280 -9.73 -15.04 13.55
CA GLY A 280 -9.27 -16.44 13.46
C GLY A 280 -8.88 -16.81 12.02
N SER A 281 -8.25 -17.98 11.86
CA SER A 281 -7.78 -18.47 10.55
C SER A 281 -8.68 -19.54 9.93
N HIS A 282 -8.90 -20.65 10.64
CA HIS A 282 -9.73 -21.77 10.15
C HIS A 282 -11.10 -21.81 10.84
N GLY A 283 -11.16 -21.63 12.16
CA GLY A 283 -12.40 -21.57 12.96
C GLY A 283 -13.07 -20.19 13.04
N ILE A 284 -13.30 -19.52 11.90
CA ILE A 284 -13.92 -18.19 11.88
C ILE A 284 -15.42 -18.28 12.21
N GLN A 285 -15.87 -17.51 13.20
CA GLN A 285 -17.27 -17.49 13.66
C GLN A 285 -17.98 -16.15 13.36
N PRO A 286 -19.33 -16.13 13.30
CA PRO A 286 -20.12 -14.90 13.16
C PRO A 286 -19.80 -13.90 14.27
N SER A 287 -19.92 -12.59 14.02
CA SER A 287 -19.54 -11.58 15.02
C SER A 287 -20.46 -11.49 16.24
N ASP A 288 -21.68 -12.03 16.12
CA ASP A 288 -22.69 -12.12 17.18
C ASP A 288 -22.66 -13.46 17.93
N ASP A 289 -21.81 -14.40 17.51
CA ASP A 289 -21.57 -15.65 18.24
C ASP A 289 -20.73 -15.38 19.50
N PRO A 290 -21.15 -15.82 20.70
CA PRO A 290 -20.40 -15.67 21.94
C PRO A 290 -18.98 -16.26 21.94
N GLU A 291 -18.70 -17.28 21.11
CA GLU A 291 -17.37 -17.89 20.98
C GLU A 291 -16.46 -17.14 20.00
N SER A 292 -17.03 -16.22 19.20
CA SER A 292 -16.27 -15.43 18.23
C SER A 292 -15.25 -14.52 18.91
N SER A 293 -14.02 -14.51 18.39
CA SER A 293 -12.97 -13.62 18.90
C SER A 293 -13.28 -12.14 18.65
N VAL A 294 -14.19 -11.81 17.73
CA VAL A 294 -14.65 -10.44 17.48
C VAL A 294 -15.97 -10.10 18.18
N HIS A 295 -16.55 -11.04 18.93
CA HIS A 295 -17.73 -10.78 19.76
C HIS A 295 -17.47 -9.62 20.72
N PRO A 296 -18.43 -8.70 20.97
CA PRO A 296 -18.25 -7.55 21.86
C PRO A 296 -17.56 -7.85 23.19
N ASP A 297 -17.89 -8.99 23.82
CA ASP A 297 -17.34 -9.41 25.11
C ASP A 297 -15.92 -10.00 25.01
N ASN A 298 -15.52 -10.50 23.83
CA ASN A 298 -14.21 -11.11 23.59
C ASN A 298 -13.19 -10.14 22.98
N ARG A 299 -13.64 -9.04 22.36
CA ARG A 299 -12.78 -8.09 21.63
C ARG A 299 -11.58 -7.59 22.45
N LEU A 300 -11.75 -7.31 23.73
CA LEU A 300 -10.64 -6.86 24.58
C LEU A 300 -9.52 -7.91 24.64
N LYS A 301 -9.89 -9.19 24.86
CA LYS A 301 -8.95 -10.32 24.91
C LYS A 301 -8.26 -10.49 23.56
N THR A 302 -9.00 -10.28 22.46
CA THR A 302 -8.46 -10.31 21.09
C THR A 302 -7.44 -9.21 20.86
N CYS A 303 -7.74 -7.95 21.22
CA CYS A 303 -6.75 -6.87 21.16
C CYS A 303 -5.50 -7.20 21.99
N GLN A 304 -5.66 -7.79 23.17
CA GLN A 304 -4.56 -8.16 24.07
C GLN A 304 -3.67 -9.30 23.55
N LYS A 305 -4.07 -10.06 22.52
CA LYS A 305 -3.17 -11.02 21.84
C LYS A 305 -1.94 -10.32 21.25
N CYS A 306 -2.12 -9.10 20.72
CA CYS A 306 -1.04 -8.29 20.15
C CYS A 306 -0.63 -7.12 21.05
N HIS A 307 -1.61 -6.42 21.65
CA HIS A 307 -1.39 -5.32 22.59
C HIS A 307 -1.20 -5.87 23.99
N ASN A 308 0.00 -6.40 24.23
CA ASN A 308 0.47 -6.86 25.55
C ASN A 308 1.91 -6.41 25.80
N GLU A 309 2.32 -6.50 27.05
CA GLU A 309 3.66 -6.07 27.51
C GLU A 309 4.78 -7.05 27.11
N LYS A 310 4.46 -8.17 26.43
CA LYS A 310 5.46 -9.18 26.05
C LYS A 310 6.37 -8.70 24.92
N LYS A 311 5.94 -7.74 24.11
CA LYS A 311 6.72 -7.20 22.98
C LYS A 311 7.26 -5.80 23.32
N PRO A 312 8.56 -5.52 23.07
CA PRO A 312 9.13 -4.19 23.29
C PRO A 312 8.35 -3.10 22.55
N GLY A 313 7.89 -2.09 23.29
CA GLY A 313 7.12 -0.96 22.75
C GLY A 313 5.63 -1.21 22.55
N MET A 314 5.11 -2.40 22.88
CA MET A 314 3.67 -2.65 22.96
C MET A 314 3.16 -2.45 24.38
N VAL A 315 1.97 -1.87 24.49
CA VAL A 315 1.29 -1.63 25.76
C VAL A 315 0.02 -2.47 25.80
N LYS A 316 -0.36 -2.91 27.00
CA LYS A 316 -1.58 -3.68 27.22
C LYS A 316 -2.81 -2.88 26.80
N ALA A 317 -3.68 -3.47 25.97
CA ALA A 317 -4.95 -2.84 25.62
C ALA A 317 -5.88 -2.73 26.85
N THR A 318 -6.44 -1.55 27.07
CA THR A 318 -7.43 -1.23 28.10
C THR A 318 -8.86 -1.39 27.56
N ALA A 319 -9.86 -1.38 28.45
CA ALA A 319 -11.28 -1.45 28.07
C ALA A 319 -11.71 -0.31 27.13
N GLY A 320 -11.02 0.84 27.15
CA GLY A 320 -11.28 1.95 26.22
C GLY A 320 -11.19 1.52 24.76
N PHE A 321 -10.33 0.56 24.40
CA PHE A 321 -10.19 0.11 23.00
C PHE A 321 -11.36 -0.72 22.48
N VAL A 322 -12.26 -1.24 23.33
CA VAL A 322 -13.30 -2.19 22.91
C VAL A 322 -14.26 -1.59 21.89
N SER A 323 -14.49 -0.27 21.96
CA SER A 323 -15.36 0.43 21.01
C SER A 323 -14.62 0.94 19.76
N PHE A 324 -13.34 0.62 19.59
CA PHE A 324 -12.62 0.93 18.35
C PHE A 324 -13.24 0.11 17.22
N GLY A 325 -13.52 0.75 16.09
CA GLY A 325 -14.07 0.08 14.91
C GLY A 325 -12.99 -0.24 13.89
N PRO A 326 -12.54 -1.49 13.73
CA PRO A 326 -11.52 -1.86 12.72
C PRO A 326 -12.04 -1.81 11.27
N HIS A 327 -13.35 -1.65 11.10
CA HIS A 327 -14.05 -1.51 9.81
C HIS A 327 -14.91 -0.24 9.76
N ALA A 328 -14.65 0.74 10.64
CA ALA A 328 -15.42 1.97 10.68
C ALA A 328 -15.18 2.80 9.41
N ASN A 329 -16.25 3.31 8.81
CA ASN A 329 -16.22 4.13 7.61
C ASN A 329 -17.05 5.42 7.78
N THR A 330 -17.01 6.31 6.78
CA THR A 330 -17.72 7.61 6.80
C THR A 330 -18.99 7.62 5.95
N SER A 331 -19.41 6.46 5.41
CA SER A 331 -20.56 6.32 4.50
C SER A 331 -21.80 5.76 5.19
N ASP A 332 -21.65 5.02 6.30
CA ASP A 332 -22.75 4.37 7.02
C ASP A 332 -23.06 5.10 8.34
N PHE A 333 -24.16 5.85 8.36
CA PHE A 333 -24.61 6.58 9.55
C PHE A 333 -25.18 5.65 10.62
N ASP A 334 -25.86 4.57 10.23
CA ASP A 334 -26.55 3.69 11.17
C ASP A 334 -25.55 2.87 11.98
N LYS A 335 -24.45 2.45 11.34
CA LYS A 335 -23.37 1.68 11.97
C LYS A 335 -22.29 2.56 12.61
N TYR A 336 -21.96 3.70 12.00
CA TYR A 336 -20.84 4.57 12.43
C TYR A 336 -21.21 6.06 12.47
N PRO A 337 -22.17 6.48 13.31
CA PRO A 337 -22.69 7.85 13.29
C PRO A 337 -21.62 8.91 13.58
N GLN A 338 -20.68 8.64 14.48
CA GLN A 338 -19.61 9.59 14.81
C GLN A 338 -18.66 9.80 13.62
N MET A 339 -18.32 8.73 12.90
CA MET A 339 -17.44 8.79 11.73
C MET A 339 -18.12 9.46 10.55
N PHE A 340 -19.39 9.15 10.31
CA PHE A 340 -20.18 9.80 9.28
C PHE A 340 -20.22 11.32 9.50
N VAL A 341 -20.61 11.77 10.70
CA VAL A 341 -20.70 13.20 11.01
C VAL A 341 -19.34 13.88 10.90
N ALA A 342 -18.29 13.29 11.50
CA ALA A 342 -16.95 13.84 11.43
C ALA A 342 -16.46 13.93 9.97
N GLY A 343 -16.66 12.89 9.17
CA GLY A 343 -16.29 12.86 7.75
C GLY A 343 -17.00 13.96 6.95
N LYS A 344 -18.33 14.06 7.06
CA LYS A 344 -19.08 15.11 6.35
C LYS A 344 -18.66 16.52 6.77
N LEU A 345 -18.40 16.76 8.06
CA LEU A 345 -17.92 18.04 8.56
C LEU A 345 -16.53 18.38 8.02
N MET A 346 -15.59 17.43 8.04
CA MET A 346 -14.24 17.64 7.49
C MET A 346 -14.30 17.89 5.98
N THR A 347 -15.06 17.09 5.22
CA THR A 347 -15.24 17.32 3.78
C THR A 347 -15.82 18.70 3.49
N ALA A 348 -16.85 19.13 4.24
CA ALA A 348 -17.44 20.46 4.07
C ALA A 348 -16.44 21.58 4.39
N LEU A 349 -15.63 21.41 5.45
CA LEU A 349 -14.57 22.34 5.80
C LEU A 349 -13.53 22.45 4.69
N LEU A 350 -13.02 21.33 4.18
CA LEU A 350 -12.02 21.29 3.10
C LEU A 350 -12.54 21.98 1.84
N ILE A 351 -13.75 21.63 1.38
CA ILE A 351 -14.37 22.25 0.21
C ILE A 351 -14.53 23.76 0.42
N GLY A 352 -15.04 24.17 1.59
CA GLY A 352 -15.26 25.58 1.90
C GLY A 352 -13.97 26.40 1.91
N VAL A 353 -12.92 25.90 2.57
CA VAL A 353 -11.62 26.56 2.66
C VAL A 353 -10.97 26.65 1.28
N PHE A 354 -10.86 25.54 0.54
CA PHE A 354 -10.23 25.57 -0.79
C PHE A 354 -11.01 26.42 -1.79
N ALA A 355 -12.34 26.31 -1.83
CA ALA A 355 -13.16 27.13 -2.71
C ALA A 355 -12.94 28.63 -2.44
N PHE A 356 -12.91 29.04 -1.16
CA PHE A 356 -12.68 30.43 -0.80
C PHE A 356 -11.29 30.92 -1.22
N PHE A 357 -10.22 30.20 -0.85
CA PHE A 357 -8.85 30.67 -1.06
C PHE A 357 -8.38 30.52 -2.50
N TRP A 358 -8.75 29.46 -3.21
CA TRP A 358 -8.42 29.35 -4.63
C TRP A 358 -9.19 30.34 -5.48
N LEU A 359 -10.46 30.63 -5.15
CA LEU A 359 -11.18 31.73 -5.78
C LEU A 359 -10.49 33.07 -5.51
N HIS A 360 -10.08 33.32 -4.27
CA HIS A 360 -9.34 34.52 -3.90
C HIS A 360 -8.04 34.68 -4.71
N SER A 361 -7.20 33.64 -4.79
CA SER A 361 -5.97 33.65 -5.59
C SER A 361 -6.25 33.81 -7.09
N GLY A 362 -7.27 33.14 -7.62
CA GLY A 362 -7.66 33.24 -9.03
C GLY A 362 -8.17 34.63 -9.41
N LEU A 363 -9.01 35.24 -8.55
CA LEU A 363 -9.49 36.61 -8.72
C LEU A 363 -8.35 37.63 -8.68
N TRP A 364 -7.32 37.38 -7.87
CA TRP A 364 -6.13 38.21 -7.85
C TRP A 364 -5.40 38.19 -9.20
N TYR A 365 -5.11 37.00 -9.73
CA TYR A 365 -4.49 36.87 -11.06
C TYR A 365 -5.33 37.53 -12.14
N TYR A 366 -6.65 37.30 -12.12
CA TYR A 366 -7.58 37.92 -13.06
C TYR A 366 -7.49 39.46 -13.00
N ARG A 367 -7.51 40.04 -11.81
CA ARG A 367 -7.49 41.50 -11.65
C ARG A 367 -6.15 42.10 -12.09
N GLU A 368 -5.04 41.50 -11.71
CA GLU A 368 -3.72 41.97 -12.15
C GLU A 368 -3.54 41.83 -13.66
N TRP A 369 -4.03 40.74 -14.26
CA TRP A 369 -4.03 40.56 -15.71
C TRP A 369 -4.85 41.67 -16.40
N GLN A 370 -6.03 42.01 -15.88
CA GLN A 370 -6.84 43.12 -16.39
C GLN A 370 -6.12 44.46 -16.24
N ASP A 371 -5.54 44.75 -15.07
CA ASP A 371 -4.82 46.00 -14.84
C ASP A 371 -3.61 46.13 -15.78
N ARG A 372 -2.89 45.02 -16.07
CA ARG A 372 -1.80 44.99 -17.07
C ARG A 372 -2.31 45.23 -18.49
N LYS A 373 -3.45 44.65 -18.87
CA LYS A 373 -4.09 44.87 -20.17
C LYS A 373 -4.56 46.32 -20.35
N LEU A 374 -5.10 46.92 -19.28
CA LEU A 374 -5.63 48.28 -19.29
C LEU A 374 -4.55 49.36 -19.24
N ARG A 375 -3.46 49.14 -18.50
CA ARG A 375 -2.43 50.17 -18.29
C ARG A 375 -1.26 50.12 -19.31
N GLY A 376 -1.22 49.11 -20.18
CA GLY A 376 0.00 48.81 -20.93
C GLY A 376 1.16 48.48 -19.98
N ALA A 377 2.35 48.18 -20.49
CA ALA A 377 3.53 47.95 -19.65
C ALA A 377 3.89 49.22 -18.88
N VAL A 378 3.29 49.43 -17.71
CA VAL A 378 3.69 50.49 -16.78
C VAL A 378 5.13 50.16 -16.37
N PRO A 379 6.10 51.02 -16.64
CA PRO A 379 7.47 50.79 -16.19
C PRO A 379 7.44 50.62 -14.67
N HIS A 380 8.05 49.55 -14.17
CA HIS A 380 8.37 49.45 -12.76
C HIS A 380 9.23 50.68 -12.43
N VAL A 381 8.67 51.66 -11.70
CA VAL A 381 9.38 52.89 -11.36
C VAL A 381 10.55 52.50 -10.46
N ARG A 382 11.75 52.38 -11.02
CA ARG A 382 12.96 52.07 -10.27
C ARG A 382 13.28 53.24 -9.36
N THR A 383 12.85 53.19 -8.11
CA THR A 383 13.09 54.29 -7.16
C THR A 383 14.57 54.52 -6.87
N THR A 384 15.45 53.61 -7.27
CA THR A 384 16.91 53.79 -7.30
C THR A 384 17.33 55.04 -8.08
N GLU A 385 16.54 55.51 -9.04
CA GLU A 385 16.83 56.72 -9.84
C GLU A 385 16.50 58.03 -9.10
N LEU A 386 15.79 57.98 -7.96
CA LEU A 386 15.38 59.14 -7.17
C LEU A 386 16.38 59.51 -6.05
N GLY A 387 17.45 58.72 -5.84
CA GLY A 387 18.59 59.05 -4.95
C GLY A 387 18.31 59.09 -3.44
N ILE A 388 17.06 59.09 -2.99
CA ILE A 388 16.67 59.14 -1.58
C ILE A 388 16.58 57.70 -1.03
N HIS A 389 17.42 57.36 -0.04
CA HIS A 389 17.50 56.03 0.59
C HIS A 389 17.81 54.85 -0.37
N ALA A 390 18.50 55.11 -1.48
CA ALA A 390 18.91 54.07 -2.43
C ALA A 390 19.72 52.96 -1.72
N GLY A 391 19.28 51.70 -1.84
CA GLY A 391 19.92 50.55 -1.21
C GLY A 391 19.61 50.34 0.28
N LYS A 392 18.73 51.15 0.88
CA LYS A 392 18.26 50.93 2.26
C LYS A 392 17.10 49.94 2.31
N HIS A 393 17.14 49.09 3.31
CA HIS A 393 16.11 48.10 3.63
C HIS A 393 15.51 48.39 5.01
N VAL A 394 14.32 47.88 5.26
CA VAL A 394 13.65 47.88 6.56
C VAL A 394 13.78 46.49 7.19
N VAL A 395 14.15 46.42 8.47
CA VAL A 395 14.16 45.15 9.22
C VAL A 395 12.73 44.67 9.44
N ARG A 396 12.39 43.49 8.90
CA ARG A 396 11.08 42.83 9.08
C ARG A 396 11.14 41.72 10.12
N PHE A 397 12.17 40.87 10.07
CA PHE A 397 12.27 39.66 10.91
C PHE A 397 13.62 39.53 11.62
N ALA A 398 13.57 39.34 12.94
CA ALA A 398 14.74 39.08 13.76
C ALA A 398 15.34 37.68 13.51
N ARG A 399 16.64 37.50 13.78
CA ARG A 399 17.39 36.24 13.50
C ARG A 399 16.71 34.98 14.04
N GLY A 400 16.23 35.00 15.29
CA GLY A 400 15.58 33.84 15.91
C GLY A 400 14.34 33.36 15.16
N TRP A 401 13.50 34.28 14.68
CA TRP A 401 12.29 33.94 13.92
C TRP A 401 12.57 33.32 12.56
N ARG A 402 13.65 33.74 11.92
CA ARG A 402 14.08 33.20 10.63
C ARG A 402 14.55 31.76 10.75
N ILE A 403 15.32 31.46 11.80
CA ILE A 403 15.76 30.09 12.11
C ILE A 403 14.55 29.24 12.49
N ALA A 404 13.68 29.74 13.38
CA ALA A 404 12.46 29.02 13.78
C ALA A 404 11.60 28.69 12.56
N HIS A 405 11.38 29.65 11.65
CA HIS A 405 10.65 29.42 10.41
C HIS A 405 11.32 28.35 9.53
N LEU A 406 12.63 28.43 9.30
CA LEU A 406 13.34 27.45 8.46
C LEU A 406 13.23 26.04 9.05
N VAL A 407 13.48 25.87 10.35
CA VAL A 407 13.35 24.57 11.01
C VAL A 407 11.90 24.08 10.94
N PHE A 408 10.93 24.97 11.20
CA PHE A 408 9.51 24.63 11.13
C PHE A 408 9.10 24.18 9.73
N ALA A 409 9.58 24.84 8.67
CA ALA A 409 9.32 24.46 7.29
C ALA A 409 9.88 23.07 6.95
N LEU A 410 11.13 22.79 7.32
CA LEU A 410 11.76 21.48 7.09
C LEU A 410 11.04 20.35 7.83
N VAL A 411 10.68 20.60 9.09
CA VAL A 411 9.92 19.65 9.92
C VAL A 411 8.53 19.41 9.33
N THR A 412 7.84 20.47 8.88
CA THR A 412 6.52 20.37 8.26
C THR A 412 6.58 19.56 6.97
N MET A 413 7.56 19.82 6.09
CA MET A 413 7.74 19.03 4.85
C MET A 413 8.04 17.55 5.16
N THR A 414 8.82 17.28 6.20
CA THR A 414 9.07 15.89 6.67
C THR A 414 7.79 15.23 7.17
N LEU A 415 6.96 15.95 7.95
CA LEU A 415 5.67 15.46 8.42
C LEU A 415 4.69 15.19 7.28
N VAL A 416 4.64 16.08 6.29
CA VAL A 416 3.82 15.87 5.09
C VAL A 416 4.29 14.64 4.33
N LEU A 417 5.59 14.50 4.06
CA LEU A 417 6.13 13.32 3.35
C LEU A 417 5.78 12.02 4.09
N THR A 418 6.12 11.93 5.37
CA THR A 418 5.91 10.72 6.17
C THR A 418 4.43 10.42 6.42
N GLY A 419 3.60 11.44 6.69
CA GLY A 419 2.17 11.29 6.93
C GLY A 419 1.41 10.87 5.67
N THR A 420 1.67 11.54 4.54
CA THR A 420 0.99 11.24 3.26
C THR A 420 1.39 9.88 2.70
N THR A 421 2.62 9.41 2.97
CA THR A 421 3.04 8.04 2.62
C THR A 421 2.17 6.98 3.31
N VAL A 422 1.78 7.21 4.57
CA VAL A 422 0.88 6.29 5.29
C VAL A 422 -0.58 6.48 4.85
N MET A 423 -1.01 7.74 4.69
CA MET A 423 -2.37 8.09 4.29
C MET A 423 -2.74 7.54 2.91
N PHE A 424 -1.81 7.65 1.94
CA PHE A 424 -1.96 7.17 0.57
C PHE A 424 -1.12 5.92 0.33
N ALA A 425 -1.15 4.98 1.28
CA ALA A 425 -0.41 3.71 1.18
C ALA A 425 -0.80 2.87 -0.05
N ASP A 426 -1.89 3.23 -0.71
CA ASP A 426 -2.41 2.65 -1.94
C ASP A 426 -1.80 3.16 -3.23
N SER A 427 -1.23 4.37 -3.18
CA SER A 427 -0.56 4.99 -4.31
C SER A 427 0.71 4.24 -4.72
N ALA A 428 1.08 4.34 -6.00
CA ALA A 428 2.26 3.68 -6.55
C ALA A 428 3.59 4.20 -5.95
N TRP A 429 3.62 5.45 -5.45
CA TRP A 429 4.83 6.07 -4.92
C TRP A 429 5.06 5.77 -3.44
N ALA A 430 4.01 5.51 -2.65
CA ALA A 430 4.12 5.37 -1.20
C ALA A 430 5.02 4.20 -0.75
N PRO A 431 4.95 2.99 -1.35
CA PRO A 431 5.86 1.90 -0.99
C PRO A 431 7.34 2.26 -1.25
N ALA A 432 7.64 2.97 -2.34
CA ALA A 432 9.00 3.39 -2.66
C ALA A 432 9.56 4.38 -1.63
N VAL A 433 8.74 5.34 -1.20
CA VAL A 433 9.12 6.28 -0.12
C VAL A 433 9.31 5.57 1.21
N ALA A 434 8.39 4.66 1.56
CA ALA A 434 8.50 3.88 2.79
C ALA A 434 9.81 3.08 2.82
N VAL A 435 10.19 2.40 1.73
CA VAL A 435 11.46 1.69 1.61
C VAL A 435 12.66 2.64 1.71
N ALA A 436 12.62 3.78 1.01
CA ALA A 436 13.70 4.77 1.03
C ALA A 436 13.96 5.35 2.44
N LEU A 437 12.92 5.45 3.27
CA LEU A 437 13.01 5.92 4.66
C LEU A 437 13.29 4.80 5.68
N GLY A 438 13.61 3.58 5.24
CA GLY A 438 13.94 2.45 6.13
C GLY A 438 12.76 1.60 6.59
N GLY A 439 11.64 1.66 5.85
CA GLY A 439 10.42 0.91 6.09
C GLY A 439 9.45 1.60 7.09
N PRO A 440 8.23 1.06 7.25
CA PRO A 440 7.17 1.71 8.03
C PRO A 440 7.55 2.01 9.49
N LYS A 441 8.36 1.14 10.12
CA LYS A 441 8.83 1.33 11.49
C LYS A 441 9.73 2.57 11.63
N VAL A 442 10.74 2.70 10.77
CA VAL A 442 11.69 3.83 10.81
C VAL A 442 10.98 5.12 10.41
N MET A 443 10.14 5.06 9.39
CA MET A 443 9.31 6.19 8.96
C MET A 443 8.42 6.72 10.11
N GLY A 444 7.80 5.83 10.89
CA GLY A 444 7.03 6.22 12.08
C GLY A 444 7.88 6.91 13.16
N ILE A 445 9.15 6.52 13.32
CA ILE A 445 10.09 7.21 14.23
C ILE A 445 10.43 8.61 13.69
N ILE A 446 10.75 8.73 12.40
CA ILE A 446 11.02 10.02 11.74
C ILE A 446 9.84 10.97 11.94
N HIS A 447 8.61 10.48 11.71
CA HIS A 447 7.39 11.27 11.88
C HIS A 447 7.25 11.78 13.32
N ARG A 448 7.42 10.92 14.34
CA ARG A 448 7.28 11.32 15.76
C ARG A 448 8.37 12.28 16.22
N VAL A 449 9.60 12.12 15.73
CA VAL A 449 10.70 13.05 16.02
C VAL A 449 10.41 14.43 15.40
N ALA A 450 10.00 14.45 14.13
CA ALA A 450 9.58 15.68 13.46
C ALA A 450 8.39 16.33 14.20
N ALA A 451 7.37 15.56 14.59
CA ALA A 451 6.22 16.06 15.34
C ALA A 451 6.62 16.65 16.69
N SER A 452 7.57 16.02 17.40
CA SER A 452 8.07 16.54 18.68
C SER A 452 8.79 17.88 18.52
N LEU A 453 9.58 18.04 17.46
CA LEU A 453 10.22 19.33 17.12
C LEU A 453 9.18 20.38 16.74
N PHE A 454 8.19 20.01 15.93
CA PHE A 454 7.09 20.88 15.51
C PHE A 454 6.31 21.45 16.71
N VAL A 455 5.87 20.56 17.60
CA VAL A 455 5.14 20.91 18.83
C VAL A 455 6.03 21.74 19.77
N GLY A 456 7.32 21.38 19.88
CA GLY A 456 8.29 22.15 20.68
C GLY A 456 8.46 23.58 20.18
N ILE A 457 8.61 23.80 18.87
CA ILE A 457 8.71 25.13 18.26
C ILE A 457 7.43 25.93 18.54
N PHE A 458 6.26 25.31 18.41
CA PHE A 458 4.98 25.95 18.70
C PHE A 458 4.89 26.42 20.16
N PHE A 459 5.22 25.57 21.13
CA PHE A 459 5.16 25.95 22.55
C PHE A 459 6.19 27.02 22.90
N ILE A 460 7.41 26.93 22.38
CA ILE A 460 8.44 27.96 22.58
C ILE A 460 7.95 29.30 22.04
N HIS A 461 7.40 29.31 20.82
CA HIS A 461 6.81 30.50 20.21
C HIS A 461 5.65 31.06 21.05
N PHE A 462 4.69 30.21 21.43
CA PHE A 462 3.53 30.62 22.22
C PHE A 462 3.94 31.22 23.56
N ILE A 463 4.81 30.55 24.32
CA ILE A 463 5.31 31.02 25.62
C ILE A 463 6.05 32.34 25.44
N TYR A 464 6.94 32.46 24.45
CA TYR A 464 7.69 33.68 24.18
C TYR A 464 6.75 34.86 23.88
N VAL A 465 5.79 34.66 22.96
CA VAL A 465 4.84 35.72 22.57
C VAL A 465 3.95 36.09 23.75
N MET A 466 3.37 35.13 24.47
CA MET A 466 2.52 35.40 25.63
C MET A 466 3.27 36.16 26.73
N GLN A 467 4.49 35.74 27.07
CA GLN A 467 5.31 36.46 28.05
C GLN A 467 5.58 37.91 27.62
N ARG A 468 5.87 38.13 26.33
CA ARG A 468 6.13 39.47 25.79
C ARG A 468 4.88 40.35 25.79
N LEU A 469 3.72 39.79 25.44
CA LEU A 469 2.44 40.52 25.45
C LEU A 469 2.00 40.86 26.87
N LEU A 470 2.06 39.90 27.80
CA LEU A 470 1.65 40.11 29.20
C LEU A 470 2.56 41.10 29.95
N ARG A 471 3.84 41.20 29.58
CA ARG A 471 4.77 42.20 30.13
C ARG A 471 4.56 43.60 29.53
N ASN A 472 4.10 43.71 28.30
CA ASN A 472 3.88 45.00 27.66
C ASN A 472 2.50 45.57 27.98
N ARG A 473 2.38 46.31 29.08
CA ARG A 473 1.12 46.96 29.50
C ARG A 473 0.56 47.99 28.50
N LYS A 474 1.37 48.48 27.56
CA LYS A 474 0.94 49.42 26.51
C LYS A 474 0.52 48.71 25.21
N PHE A 475 0.55 47.38 25.16
CA PHE A 475 0.21 46.63 23.96
C PHE A 475 -1.28 46.78 23.63
N ARG A 476 -1.57 47.16 22.39
CA ARG A 476 -2.93 47.28 21.87
C ARG A 476 -3.33 45.96 21.21
N TRP A 477 -4.17 45.17 21.89
CA TRP A 477 -4.61 43.85 21.43
C TRP A 477 -5.29 43.84 20.05
N PHE A 478 -5.98 44.91 19.68
CA PHE A 478 -6.57 45.10 18.34
C PHE A 478 -5.89 46.21 17.54
N GLY A 479 -4.66 46.56 17.94
CA GLY A 479 -3.84 47.58 17.27
C GLY A 479 -3.13 47.06 16.03
N PRO A 480 -2.39 47.94 15.33
CA PRO A 480 -1.72 47.62 14.07
C PRO A 480 -0.57 46.63 14.21
N ASP A 481 0.04 46.53 15.40
CA ASP A 481 1.13 45.58 15.68
C ASP A 481 0.62 44.19 16.14
N SER A 482 -0.70 44.03 16.30
CA SER A 482 -1.30 42.77 16.72
C SER A 482 -1.55 41.83 15.56
N LEU A 483 -1.34 40.53 15.81
CA LEU A 483 -1.73 39.45 14.89
C LEU A 483 -3.18 39.01 15.10
N ILE A 484 -3.90 39.57 16.08
CA ILE A 484 -5.32 39.25 16.31
C ILE A 484 -6.17 39.92 15.21
N PRO A 485 -7.01 39.15 14.50
CA PRO A 485 -7.94 39.72 13.53
C PRO A 485 -8.88 40.74 14.18
N ASN A 486 -9.17 41.83 13.48
CA ASN A 486 -10.07 42.89 13.90
C ASN A 486 -11.02 43.31 12.76
N TRP A 487 -11.92 44.26 13.04
CA TRP A 487 -12.90 44.71 12.05
C TRP A 487 -12.29 45.39 10.81
N LYS A 488 -11.09 45.97 10.91
CA LYS A 488 -10.38 46.50 9.73
C LYS A 488 -9.95 45.36 8.81
N ASP A 489 -9.53 44.21 9.34
CA ASP A 489 -9.14 43.07 8.50
C ASP A 489 -10.32 42.55 7.66
N PHE A 490 -11.53 42.53 8.24
CA PHE A 490 -12.75 42.20 7.49
C PHE A 490 -13.07 43.26 6.43
N ALA A 491 -12.96 44.54 6.78
CA ALA A 491 -13.16 45.64 5.84
C ALA A 491 -12.14 45.61 4.68
N ASP A 492 -10.88 45.28 4.98
CA ASP A 492 -9.80 45.13 4.00
C ASP A 492 -10.04 43.89 3.11
N CYS A 493 -10.49 42.76 3.66
CA CYS A 493 -10.87 41.58 2.89
C CYS A 493 -12.04 41.89 1.92
N TRP A 494 -13.10 42.53 2.43
CA TRP A 494 -14.23 42.96 1.59
C TRP A 494 -13.80 43.99 0.54
N GLY A 495 -12.94 44.94 0.91
CA GLY A 495 -12.32 45.89 0.00
C GLY A 495 -11.49 45.21 -1.09
N MET A 496 -10.80 44.12 -0.75
CA MET A 496 -10.06 43.32 -1.71
C MET A 496 -11.00 42.68 -2.75
N PHE A 497 -12.12 42.08 -2.32
CA PHE A 497 -13.12 41.56 -3.26
C PHE A 497 -13.73 42.64 -4.16
N LYS A 498 -13.99 43.84 -3.61
CA LYS A 498 -14.40 44.99 -4.43
C LYS A 498 -13.33 45.36 -5.45
N TRP A 499 -12.06 45.39 -5.05
CA TRP A 499 -10.94 45.67 -5.95
C TRP A 499 -10.80 44.61 -7.05
N PHE A 500 -10.90 43.32 -6.71
CA PHE A 500 -10.88 42.23 -7.69
C PHE A 500 -11.93 42.41 -8.79
N LEU A 501 -13.13 42.85 -8.40
CA LEU A 501 -14.24 43.12 -9.32
C LEU A 501 -14.20 44.52 -9.96
N GLY A 502 -13.13 45.30 -9.72
CA GLY A 502 -12.98 46.66 -10.24
C GLY A 502 -13.94 47.70 -9.65
N LYS A 503 -14.61 47.39 -8.53
CA LYS A 503 -15.60 48.23 -7.85
C LYS A 503 -15.00 49.11 -6.75
N GLY A 504 -13.68 49.19 -6.65
CA GLY A 504 -12.99 50.01 -5.65
C GLY A 504 -11.47 49.97 -5.78
N PRO A 505 -10.76 50.87 -5.08
CA PRO A 505 -9.30 50.86 -5.03
C PRO A 505 -8.78 49.67 -4.20
N ARG A 506 -7.52 49.28 -4.43
CA ARG A 506 -6.84 48.28 -3.60
C ARG A 506 -6.74 48.77 -2.15
N PRO A 507 -7.09 47.94 -1.15
CA PRO A 507 -6.98 48.32 0.26
C PRO A 507 -5.54 48.68 0.66
N GLN A 508 -5.41 49.60 1.62
CA GLN A 508 -4.12 49.96 2.21
C GLN A 508 -3.88 49.14 3.47
N PHE A 509 -2.81 48.34 3.44
CA PHE A 509 -2.45 47.45 4.53
C PHE A 509 -1.48 48.11 5.52
N ASP A 510 -1.63 47.70 6.77
CA ASP A 510 -0.71 48.04 7.87
C ASP A 510 0.39 46.97 7.98
N ARG A 511 1.04 46.86 9.14
CA ARG A 511 2.16 45.94 9.39
C ARG A 511 1.87 44.49 9.01
N TRP A 512 0.65 44.05 9.31
CA TRP A 512 0.12 42.75 8.97
C TRP A 512 -1.12 42.92 8.12
N THR A 513 -1.13 42.27 6.97
CA THR A 513 -2.29 42.12 6.10
C THR A 513 -3.27 41.09 6.69
N TYR A 514 -4.54 41.14 6.26
CA TYR A 514 -5.54 40.19 6.76
C TYR A 514 -5.21 38.73 6.39
N PHE A 515 -4.58 38.50 5.23
CA PHE A 515 -4.20 37.16 4.80
C PHE A 515 -2.94 36.66 5.53
N GLU A 516 -1.98 37.53 5.90
CA GLU A 516 -0.88 37.13 6.79
C GLU A 516 -1.39 36.75 8.18
N LYS A 517 -2.37 37.48 8.70
CA LYS A 517 -3.03 37.11 9.97
C LYS A 517 -3.80 35.80 9.84
N PHE A 518 -4.50 35.61 8.73
CA PHE A 518 -5.19 34.34 8.47
C PHE A 518 -4.18 33.19 8.39
N ASP A 519 -3.11 33.29 7.59
CA ASP A 519 -2.06 32.28 7.50
C ASP A 519 -1.51 31.93 8.89
N TYR A 520 -1.24 32.94 9.73
CA TYR A 520 -0.75 32.73 11.09
C TYR A 520 -1.76 31.96 11.96
N TRP A 521 -3.03 32.34 11.95
CA TRP A 521 -4.06 31.69 12.78
C TRP A 521 -4.53 30.35 12.23
N ALA A 522 -4.53 30.17 10.91
CA ALA A 522 -4.81 28.90 10.26
C ALA A 522 -3.79 27.84 10.69
N VAL A 523 -2.49 28.19 10.70
CA VAL A 523 -1.46 27.31 11.25
C VAL A 523 -1.65 27.09 12.75
N PHE A 524 -2.00 28.12 13.52
CA PHE A 524 -2.25 27.98 14.96
C PHE A 524 -3.41 27.01 15.26
N TRP A 525 -4.48 27.09 14.48
CA TRP A 525 -5.60 26.15 14.52
C TRP A 525 -5.15 24.75 14.14
N GLY A 526 -4.53 24.60 12.97
CA GLY A 526 -4.11 23.31 12.45
C GLY A 526 -3.13 22.59 13.38
N VAL A 527 -2.14 23.30 13.95
CA VAL A 527 -1.20 22.76 14.95
C VAL A 527 -1.93 22.21 16.17
N ASN A 528 -3.01 22.86 16.64
CA ASN A 528 -3.78 22.34 17.76
C ASN A 528 -4.54 21.07 17.36
N ILE A 529 -5.22 21.07 16.21
CA ILE A 529 -5.98 19.90 15.75
C ILE A 529 -5.06 18.70 15.49
N ILE A 530 -4.01 18.85 14.68
CA ILE A 530 -3.06 17.76 14.39
C ILE A 530 -2.17 17.42 15.58
N GLY A 531 -1.84 18.42 16.42
CA GLY A 531 -0.99 18.22 17.59
C GLY A 531 -1.69 17.39 18.66
N TRP A 532 -2.94 17.74 19.01
CA TRP A 532 -3.70 16.99 20.01
C TRP A 532 -4.12 15.61 19.50
N SER A 533 -4.62 15.51 18.26
CA SER A 533 -4.94 14.20 17.66
C SER A 533 -3.68 13.35 17.48
N GLY A 534 -2.54 13.94 17.12
CA GLY A 534 -1.26 13.24 17.00
C GLY A 534 -0.73 12.73 18.34
N LEU A 535 -0.80 13.54 19.40
CA LEU A 535 -0.46 13.12 20.76
C LEU A 535 -1.36 11.98 21.24
N MET A 536 -2.66 12.09 20.97
CA MET A 536 -3.64 11.07 21.30
C MET A 536 -3.30 9.72 20.66
N LEU A 537 -2.90 9.73 19.38
CA LEU A 537 -2.50 8.55 18.61
C LEU A 537 -1.09 8.05 18.96
N ALA A 538 -0.19 8.94 19.37
CA ALA A 538 1.17 8.58 19.80
C ALA A 538 1.20 7.89 21.17
N PHE A 539 0.26 8.23 22.05
CA PHE A 539 0.11 7.65 23.40
C PHE A 539 -1.25 6.99 23.58
N PRO A 540 -1.58 5.96 22.77
CA PRO A 540 -2.94 5.44 22.71
C PRO A 540 -3.39 4.77 24.00
N HIS A 541 -2.45 4.22 24.79
CA HIS A 541 -2.73 3.64 26.10
C HIS A 541 -3.16 4.67 27.15
N VAL A 542 -2.56 5.86 27.13
CA VAL A 542 -2.96 6.99 27.99
C VAL A 542 -4.33 7.50 27.55
N THR A 543 -4.52 7.68 26.25
CA THR A 543 -5.82 8.11 25.73
C THR A 543 -6.94 7.12 26.11
N ALA A 544 -6.71 5.82 25.89
CA ALA A 544 -7.71 4.78 26.12
C ALA A 544 -7.98 4.51 27.61
N SER A 545 -7.26 5.13 28.55
CA SER A 545 -7.67 5.12 29.96
C SER A 545 -8.74 6.17 30.28
N PHE A 546 -8.96 7.15 29.40
CA PHE A 546 -9.93 8.23 29.60
C PHE A 546 -11.03 8.28 28.53
N LEU A 547 -10.72 7.84 27.31
CA LEU A 547 -11.60 8.00 26.15
C LEU A 547 -11.93 6.64 25.50
N PRO A 548 -13.14 6.50 24.93
CA PRO A 548 -13.56 5.29 24.24
C PRO A 548 -12.89 5.15 22.86
N GLY A 549 -12.85 3.93 22.37
CA GLY A 549 -12.11 3.48 21.19
C GLY A 549 -12.52 4.17 19.89
N TRP A 550 -13.78 4.58 19.78
CA TRP A 550 -14.29 5.27 18.58
C TRP A 550 -13.65 6.66 18.40
N VAL A 551 -13.13 7.25 19.49
CA VAL A 551 -12.41 8.53 19.43
C VAL A 551 -11.11 8.38 18.64
N PHE A 552 -10.47 7.21 18.64
CA PHE A 552 -9.29 6.96 17.80
C PHE A 552 -9.65 6.87 16.31
N ASN A 553 -10.83 6.36 15.97
CA ASN A 553 -11.32 6.37 14.59
C ASN A 553 -11.50 7.82 14.12
N VAL A 554 -12.23 8.64 14.89
CA VAL A 554 -12.46 10.05 14.57
C VAL A 554 -11.16 10.85 14.58
N GLY A 555 -10.28 10.61 15.55
CA GLY A 555 -9.01 11.32 15.66
C GLY A 555 -8.06 11.00 14.51
N THR A 556 -8.01 9.74 14.05
CA THR A 556 -7.24 9.37 12.84
C THR A 556 -7.77 10.10 11.62
N LEU A 557 -9.09 10.14 11.44
CA LEU A 557 -9.74 10.87 10.34
C LEU A 557 -9.41 12.37 10.39
N VAL A 558 -9.67 13.03 11.52
CA VAL A 558 -9.42 14.47 11.68
C VAL A 558 -7.94 14.81 11.54
N HIS A 559 -7.04 13.96 12.07
CA HIS A 559 -5.60 14.15 11.92
C HIS A 559 -5.18 14.10 10.45
N GLY A 560 -5.65 13.09 9.70
CA GLY A 560 -5.34 12.94 8.28
C GLY A 560 -5.92 14.06 7.44
N GLU A 561 -7.19 14.39 7.61
CA GLU A 561 -7.90 15.44 6.85
C GLU A 561 -7.32 16.83 7.12
N GLU A 562 -6.99 17.16 8.37
CA GLU A 562 -6.33 18.43 8.69
C GLU A 562 -4.88 18.47 8.16
N ALA A 563 -4.15 17.35 8.19
CA ALA A 563 -2.83 17.28 7.57
C ALA A 563 -2.89 17.48 6.05
N PHE A 564 -3.90 16.91 5.38
CA PHE A 564 -4.17 17.15 3.97
C PHE A 564 -4.50 18.62 3.69
N LEU A 565 -5.43 19.20 4.48
CA LEU A 565 -5.78 20.61 4.41
C LEU A 565 -4.54 21.50 4.55
N ALA A 566 -3.72 21.26 5.58
CA ALA A 566 -2.50 22.00 5.84
C ALA A 566 -1.49 21.85 4.70
N ALA A 567 -1.24 20.64 4.18
CA ALA A 567 -0.30 20.42 3.08
C ALA A 567 -0.71 21.17 1.81
N VAL A 568 -1.97 21.02 1.39
CA VAL A 568 -2.49 21.67 0.18
C VAL A 568 -2.53 23.19 0.38
N PHE A 569 -2.99 23.69 1.53
CA PHE A 569 -3.03 25.12 1.81
C PHE A 569 -1.63 25.74 1.83
N LEU A 570 -0.65 25.09 2.46
CA LEU A 570 0.72 25.60 2.54
C LEU A 570 1.40 25.66 1.17
N PHE A 571 1.28 24.61 0.36
CA PHE A 571 1.96 24.54 -0.93
C PHE A 571 1.21 25.23 -2.08
N THR A 572 -0.05 25.61 -1.87
CA THR A 572 -0.82 26.39 -2.85
C THR A 572 -1.01 27.84 -2.38
N VAL A 573 -1.75 28.06 -1.30
CA VAL A 573 -2.18 29.39 -0.85
C VAL A 573 -1.05 30.16 -0.18
N HIS A 574 -0.32 29.54 0.76
CA HIS A 574 0.79 30.23 1.42
C HIS A 574 1.94 30.52 0.44
N PHE A 575 2.29 29.57 -0.42
CA PHE A 575 3.25 29.80 -1.51
C PHE A 575 2.75 30.87 -2.49
N PHE A 576 1.46 30.89 -2.81
CA PHE A 576 0.89 31.96 -3.62
C PHE A 576 1.06 33.32 -2.95
N ASN A 577 0.61 33.47 -1.70
CA ASN A 577 0.67 34.70 -0.94
C ASN A 577 2.08 35.26 -0.83
N ASN A 578 3.10 34.41 -0.71
CA ASN A 578 4.47 34.88 -0.46
C ASN A 578 5.35 34.87 -1.72
N HIS A 579 5.10 34.02 -2.70
CA HIS A 579 6.04 33.79 -3.81
C HIS A 579 5.41 33.93 -5.19
N PHE A 580 4.17 33.49 -5.38
CA PHE A 580 3.55 33.49 -6.71
C PHE A 580 2.59 34.65 -7.00
N ARG A 581 2.35 35.54 -6.02
CA ARG A 581 1.65 36.80 -6.29
C ARG A 581 2.35 37.55 -7.43
N PRO A 582 1.62 38.04 -8.44
CA PRO A 582 2.28 38.60 -9.60
C PRO A 582 3.06 39.90 -9.34
N ASP A 583 2.75 40.60 -8.23
CA ASP A 583 3.57 41.71 -7.66
C ASP A 583 4.92 41.28 -7.05
N LYS A 584 5.10 39.99 -6.72
CA LYS A 584 6.29 39.41 -6.07
C LYS A 584 7.22 38.69 -7.05
N LEU A 585 6.89 38.68 -8.34
CA LEU A 585 7.69 38.00 -9.36
C LEU A 585 8.94 38.81 -9.73
N PRO A 586 10.09 38.15 -9.98
CA PRO A 586 10.30 36.70 -9.98
C PRO A 586 10.43 36.10 -8.56
N PRO A 587 9.94 34.85 -8.32
CA PRO A 587 10.10 34.17 -7.04
C PRO A 587 11.56 33.72 -6.84
N PRO A 588 11.99 33.47 -5.59
CA PRO A 588 11.22 33.52 -4.34
C PRO A 588 11.31 34.88 -3.64
N ASP A 589 10.31 35.20 -2.82
CA ASP A 589 10.46 36.22 -1.78
C ASP A 589 11.46 35.72 -0.73
N VAL A 590 12.53 36.48 -0.53
CA VAL A 590 13.64 36.13 0.37
C VAL A 590 13.60 36.86 1.72
N VAL A 591 12.59 37.71 1.97
CA VAL A 591 12.52 38.55 3.18
C VAL A 591 12.53 37.72 4.46
N MET A 592 11.93 36.53 4.45
CA MET A 592 11.96 35.62 5.61
C MET A 592 13.37 35.09 5.92
N PHE A 593 14.24 34.97 4.91
CA PHE A 593 15.61 34.47 5.09
C PHE A 593 16.60 35.62 5.32
N THR A 594 16.51 36.71 4.55
CA THR A 594 17.36 37.90 4.72
C THR A 594 17.00 38.71 5.96
N GLY A 595 15.73 38.67 6.39
CA GLY A 595 15.17 39.43 7.50
C GLY A 595 14.86 40.89 7.18
N THR A 596 15.12 41.33 5.95
CA THR A 596 15.04 42.72 5.54
C THR A 596 14.33 42.86 4.20
N GLN A 597 13.50 43.90 4.06
CA GLN A 597 12.73 44.19 2.85
C GLN A 597 13.19 45.53 2.27
N SER A 598 13.23 45.68 0.95
CA SER A 598 13.61 46.97 0.35
C SER A 598 12.63 48.07 0.76
N LEU A 599 13.10 49.31 0.91
CA LEU A 599 12.23 50.41 1.34
C LEU A 599 11.11 50.70 0.33
N GLU A 600 11.38 50.52 -0.97
CA GLU A 600 10.40 50.66 -2.04
C GLU A 600 9.26 49.64 -1.92
N GLU A 601 9.62 48.37 -1.76
CA GLU A 601 8.67 47.29 -1.61
C GLU A 601 7.85 47.43 -0.32
N PHE A 602 8.51 47.81 0.78
CA PHE A 602 7.85 48.08 2.05
C PHE A 602 6.80 49.19 1.94
N ARG A 603 7.10 50.29 1.23
CA ARG A 603 6.15 51.38 0.98
C ARG A 603 4.95 50.92 0.15
N ARG A 604 5.16 50.01 -0.80
CA ARG A 604 4.12 49.47 -1.68
C ARG A 604 3.20 48.48 -0.95
N GLU A 605 3.77 47.59 -0.14
CA GLU A 605 3.02 46.49 0.50
C GLU A 605 2.39 46.86 1.83
N HIS A 606 3.07 47.74 2.60
CA HIS A 606 2.62 48.18 3.92
C HIS A 606 2.50 49.71 3.99
N PRO A 607 1.72 50.35 3.08
CA PRO A 607 1.67 51.81 2.96
C PRO A 607 1.21 52.50 4.26
N ALA A 608 0.27 51.90 4.99
CA ALA A 608 -0.21 52.47 6.25
C ALA A 608 0.84 52.35 7.38
N GLN A 609 1.63 51.28 7.39
CA GLN A 609 2.74 51.16 8.34
C GLN A 609 3.85 52.17 8.01
N TYR A 610 4.20 52.30 6.73
CA TYR A 610 5.19 53.27 6.28
C TYR A 610 4.79 54.70 6.67
N ALA A 611 3.55 55.10 6.37
CA ALA A 611 3.03 56.42 6.72
C ALA A 611 3.11 56.70 8.22
N ARG A 612 2.70 55.74 9.06
CA ARG A 612 2.80 55.86 10.52
C ARG A 612 4.24 56.03 11.02
N LEU A 613 5.19 55.27 10.46
CA LEU A 613 6.59 55.36 10.86
C LEU A 613 7.23 56.68 10.47
N VAL A 614 6.85 57.24 9.31
CA VAL A 614 7.29 58.57 8.87
C VAL A 614 6.69 59.65 9.77
N GLU A 615 5.38 59.61 10.01
CA GLU A 615 4.67 60.58 10.86
C GLU A 615 5.20 60.58 12.30
N ALA A 616 5.54 59.41 12.84
CA ALA A 616 6.12 59.27 14.17
C ALA A 616 7.63 59.60 14.23
N GLY A 617 8.30 59.84 13.10
CA GLY A 617 9.74 60.06 13.04
C GLY A 617 10.57 58.83 13.45
N GLU A 618 10.02 57.62 13.30
CA GLU A 618 10.65 56.37 13.75
C GLU A 618 11.24 55.52 12.63
N LEU A 619 11.07 55.91 11.36
CA LEU A 619 11.52 55.13 10.20
C LEU A 619 13.01 54.76 10.28
N ASP A 620 13.87 55.72 10.64
CA ASP A 620 15.33 55.54 10.70
C ASP A 620 15.76 54.46 11.70
N LYS A 621 14.96 54.18 12.74
CA LYS A 621 15.24 53.11 13.72
C LYS A 621 15.23 51.71 13.10
N TYR A 622 14.55 51.56 11.96
CA TYR A 622 14.37 50.27 11.28
C TYR A 622 15.15 50.17 9.97
N LEU A 623 15.79 51.26 9.52
CA LEU A 623 16.58 51.28 8.31
C LEU A 623 17.93 50.59 8.50
N VAL A 624 18.25 49.68 7.60
CA VAL A 624 19.52 48.96 7.53
C VAL A 624 20.00 48.93 6.08
N ASP A 625 21.28 48.58 5.89
CA ASP A 625 21.80 48.36 4.55
C ASP A 625 21.22 47.08 3.93
N ALA A 626 21.19 47.04 2.60
CA ALA A 626 20.82 45.84 1.85
C ALA A 626 21.66 44.63 2.30
N PRO A 627 21.07 43.41 2.30
CA PRO A 627 21.81 42.20 2.64
C PRO A 627 22.98 41.99 1.67
N SER A 628 24.04 41.35 2.16
CA SER A 628 25.20 41.03 1.31
C SER A 628 24.77 40.19 0.10
N ARG A 629 25.46 40.35 -1.03
CA ARG A 629 25.17 39.58 -2.26
C ARG A 629 25.15 38.07 -2.00
N GLN A 630 26.07 37.57 -1.18
CA GLN A 630 26.13 36.15 -0.80
C GLN A 630 24.89 35.73 -0.01
N MET A 631 24.45 36.51 0.97
CA MET A 631 23.25 36.24 1.75
C MET A 631 21.99 36.23 0.86
N HIS A 632 21.89 37.20 -0.05
CA HIS A 632 20.77 37.27 -1.00
C HIS A 632 20.73 36.05 -1.92
N VAL A 633 21.84 35.74 -2.61
CA VAL A 633 21.91 34.59 -3.53
C VAL A 633 21.66 33.28 -2.79
N GLY A 634 22.25 33.09 -1.61
CA GLY A 634 21.99 31.90 -0.79
C GLY A 634 20.51 31.77 -0.38
N SER A 635 19.86 32.88 -0.02
CA SER A 635 18.43 32.89 0.31
C SER A 635 17.55 32.56 -0.89
N VAL A 636 17.93 33.01 -2.10
CA VAL A 636 17.22 32.65 -3.34
C VAL A 636 17.34 31.15 -3.61
N ILE A 637 18.54 30.58 -3.55
CA ILE A 637 18.77 29.14 -3.77
C ILE A 637 17.96 28.32 -2.77
N LEU A 638 18.03 28.69 -1.49
CA LEU A 638 17.27 28.04 -0.42
C LEU A 638 15.76 28.12 -0.68
N GLY A 639 15.24 29.31 -0.99
CA GLY A 639 13.81 29.51 -1.28
C GLY A 639 13.33 28.69 -2.48
N LEU A 640 14.08 28.68 -3.59
CA LEU A 640 13.75 27.86 -4.77
C LEU A 640 13.78 26.37 -4.45
N THR A 641 14.71 25.93 -3.61
CA THR A 641 14.83 24.53 -3.19
C THR A 641 13.61 24.12 -2.37
N LEU A 642 13.24 24.91 -1.36
CA LEU A 642 12.07 24.67 -0.50
C LEU A 642 10.76 24.69 -1.30
N ILE A 643 10.61 25.63 -2.25
CA ILE A 643 9.44 25.68 -3.13
C ILE A 643 9.39 24.43 -4.01
N THR A 644 10.50 24.03 -4.62
CA THR A 644 10.56 22.84 -5.49
C THR A 644 10.18 21.58 -4.70
N VAL A 645 10.73 21.42 -3.49
CA VAL A 645 10.37 20.30 -2.61
C VAL A 645 8.90 20.35 -2.21
N GLY A 646 8.38 21.52 -1.82
CA GLY A 646 6.97 21.68 -1.45
C GLY A 646 6.02 21.37 -2.61
N LEU A 647 6.34 21.81 -3.83
CA LEU A 647 5.55 21.50 -5.03
C LEU A 647 5.65 20.02 -5.40
N ALA A 648 6.81 19.38 -5.26
CA ALA A 648 6.93 17.93 -5.46
C ALA A 648 6.06 17.15 -4.45
N LEU A 649 6.06 17.56 -3.18
CA LEU A 649 5.18 17.00 -2.15
C LEU A 649 3.70 17.23 -2.50
N LEU A 650 3.34 18.42 -2.99
CA LEU A 650 1.98 18.70 -3.44
C LEU A 650 1.56 17.77 -4.59
N VAL A 651 2.43 17.52 -5.56
CA VAL A 651 2.15 16.56 -6.65
C VAL A 651 1.90 15.17 -6.07
N MET A 652 2.72 14.70 -5.12
CA MET A 652 2.51 13.40 -4.46
C MET A 652 1.19 13.33 -3.68
N VAL A 653 0.83 14.41 -2.98
CA VAL A 653 -0.46 14.52 -2.26
C VAL A 653 -1.63 14.46 -3.24
N VAL A 654 -1.57 15.20 -4.34
CA VAL A 654 -2.65 15.24 -5.33
C VAL A 654 -2.76 13.91 -6.07
N THR A 655 -1.66 13.28 -6.46
CA THR A 655 -1.71 11.96 -7.11
C THR A 655 -2.22 10.89 -6.16
N GLY A 656 -1.79 10.90 -4.90
CA GLY A 656 -2.32 9.99 -3.88
C GLY A 656 -3.83 10.18 -3.63
N PHE A 657 -4.31 11.42 -3.66
CA PHE A 657 -5.74 11.71 -3.51
C PHE A 657 -6.59 11.29 -4.71
N LEU A 658 -6.04 11.38 -5.93
CA LEU A 658 -6.77 11.05 -7.17
C LEU A 658 -6.76 9.56 -7.53
N GLY A 659 -5.85 8.77 -6.94
CA GLY A 659 -5.67 7.34 -7.23
C GLY A 659 -4.57 7.08 -8.25
#